data_AF-A0A3L8Q0X6-F1
#
_entry.id   AF-A0A3L8Q0X6-F1
#
_cell.length_a   1.000
_cell.length_b   1.000
_cell.length_c   1.000
_cell.angle_alpha   90.00
_cell.angle_beta   90.00
_cell.angle_gamma   90.00
#
_symmetry.space_group_name_H-M   'P 1'
#
loop_
_entity.id
_entity.type
_entity.pdbx_description
1 polymer ?
#
loop_
_entity_poly.entity_id
_entity_poly.type
_entity_poly.pdbx_seq_one_letter_code
_entity_poly.pdbx_strand_id
1 'polypeptide(L)'
;MAVTDFDVSVRPMTAKLNGKGPYIATKLHCSEAISEGTQIDLSIISDTEISAQVLGKDLSVKVKYKDETRQFTGLISAIVIEEYSLEKNIYYYRISAVDPISLLKYRSNQQMFQSMETKRIIEQILEDSETKTFTKLSLVGSGRDHEYCTQMGETDLAFIKRLMSMEGWYYYLDHTASKPTVVISDSNNNFVSIDNSSVSYKDLFESPERVITQWQFQTSLGTASLSLSDHTQQLAEVFSSDERQSNLDYNFSGLQAYYYGQGCDDKGVIRDFAKLQMEALDTERTQANSCSNIIALFAGTTFKLSNHPVSEVNQEYVVTQINHVIDHAESGSQIQYQNNFQCIPISVPFRPKLQSRPKTQGLHTATVTGPSGDEIYTDKKGQIKVQFHWDAIGQNDENTSCWLPVSQICASNGFGAVFMPRIGDEVLVQYIDGNPDRPVVVGSIYNTNNQIPYDVITQSGIKTRTSPNGSSDRANELVFEDKEDNEQIYLHGEKDLLIDVKNDIITTIANDSNTSIENDCISTIKGNQTTTVEKAIEMTCKEAWAASTDKDFTVSTKGTFSATADKDITMQANSGLEAKAISSVTVDGQSVEISGKTKIALSVGGCSIELSPSGIKISAPQVEISGQAKAELKAAMVTVEGQGKADLKGALVSVEGTAMTQLKAGAMVQLQGAIAKIN
;
A
#
# COMPACT_ATOMS: atom_id res chain seq x y z
N MET A 1 22.82 -0.25 -81.99
CA MET A 1 23.60 -1.37 -81.43
C MET A 1 24.67 -0.72 -80.57
N ALA A 2 24.72 -0.88 -79.25
CA ALA A 2 24.62 -2.14 -78.53
C ALA A 2 23.58 -2.11 -77.38
N VAL A 3 22.67 -3.08 -77.42
CA VAL A 3 21.64 -3.36 -76.39
C VAL A 3 22.24 -4.33 -75.36
N THR A 4 23.50 -4.12 -74.96
CA THR A 4 24.25 -5.08 -74.11
C THR A 4 24.55 -4.58 -72.70
N ASP A 5 24.37 -3.28 -72.42
CA ASP A 5 24.71 -2.73 -71.09
C ASP A 5 23.63 -2.96 -70.02
N PHE A 6 22.41 -3.36 -70.38
CA PHE A 6 21.33 -3.65 -69.42
C PHE A 6 20.88 -5.13 -69.46
N ASP A 7 21.81 -6.06 -69.63
CA ASP A 7 21.52 -7.49 -69.45
C ASP A 7 21.71 -7.88 -67.98
N VAL A 8 20.61 -8.18 -67.28
CA VAL A 8 20.62 -8.62 -65.88
C VAL A 8 21.13 -10.06 -65.71
N SER A 9 21.02 -10.90 -66.74
CA SER A 9 21.32 -12.34 -66.67
C SER A 9 22.81 -12.64 -66.49
N VAL A 10 23.66 -11.73 -66.93
CA VAL A 10 25.13 -11.83 -66.85
C VAL A 10 25.72 -11.09 -65.65
N ARG A 11 24.89 -10.50 -64.77
CA ARG A 11 25.36 -9.67 -63.66
C ARG A 11 25.76 -10.51 -62.44
N PRO A 12 26.94 -10.25 -61.83
CA PRO A 12 27.37 -10.95 -60.62
C PRO A 12 26.58 -10.50 -59.38
N MET A 13 25.92 -9.34 -59.42
CA MET A 13 25.11 -8.83 -58.32
C MET A 13 23.74 -8.37 -58.82
N THR A 14 22.68 -8.97 -58.29
CA THR A 14 21.29 -8.68 -58.67
C THR A 14 20.41 -8.57 -57.44
N ALA A 15 19.38 -7.72 -57.50
CA ALA A 15 18.47 -7.49 -56.39
C ALA A 15 17.02 -7.81 -56.77
N LYS A 16 16.27 -8.31 -55.80
CA LYS A 16 14.80 -8.42 -55.87
C LYS A 16 14.18 -7.59 -54.77
N LEU A 17 13.16 -6.80 -55.11
CA LEU A 17 12.38 -5.98 -54.20
C LEU A 17 10.96 -6.55 -54.14
N ASN A 18 10.58 -7.12 -53.01
CA ASN A 18 9.31 -7.84 -52.81
C ASN A 18 9.06 -8.89 -53.91
N GLY A 19 10.09 -9.66 -54.26
CA GLY A 19 10.04 -10.65 -55.34
C GLY A 19 10.07 -10.09 -56.78
N LYS A 20 9.89 -8.77 -56.97
CA LYS A 20 10.01 -8.10 -58.28
C LYS A 20 11.49 -7.87 -58.63
N GLY A 21 11.80 -7.91 -59.93
CA GLY A 21 13.17 -7.89 -60.47
C GLY A 21 13.44 -9.14 -61.34
N PRO A 22 14.70 -9.54 -61.56
CA PRO A 22 15.91 -8.99 -60.93
C PRO A 22 16.26 -7.59 -61.45
N TYR A 23 16.72 -6.72 -60.57
CA TYR A 23 17.31 -5.43 -60.90
C TYR A 23 18.84 -5.52 -60.86
N ILE A 24 19.53 -4.70 -61.65
CA ILE A 24 20.99 -4.62 -61.64
C ILE A 24 21.43 -3.87 -60.40
N ALA A 25 22.28 -4.47 -59.58
CA ALA A 25 22.87 -3.80 -58.42
C ALA A 25 24.36 -3.55 -58.68
N THR A 26 24.82 -2.32 -58.42
CA THR A 26 26.20 -1.87 -58.74
C THR A 26 27.05 -1.66 -57.50
N LYS A 27 26.44 -1.30 -56.37
CA LYS A 27 27.14 -1.10 -55.10
C LYS A 27 26.31 -1.63 -53.94
N LEU A 28 26.95 -2.35 -53.02
CA LEU A 28 26.35 -2.78 -51.76
C LEU A 28 27.31 -2.45 -50.61
N HIS A 29 26.77 -1.75 -49.62
CA HIS A 29 27.38 -1.59 -48.30
C HIS A 29 26.47 -2.26 -47.28
N CYS A 30 26.97 -3.24 -46.52
CA CYS A 30 26.17 -3.94 -45.51
C CYS A 30 26.94 -3.99 -44.19
N SER A 31 26.40 -3.36 -43.15
CA SER A 31 26.90 -3.42 -41.79
C SER A 31 26.01 -4.35 -40.98
N GLU A 32 26.60 -5.31 -40.29
CA GLU A 32 25.90 -6.28 -39.46
C GLU A 32 26.61 -6.38 -38.11
N ALA A 33 25.85 -6.39 -37.01
CA ALA A 33 26.39 -6.62 -35.69
C ALA A 33 25.38 -7.36 -34.80
N ILE A 34 25.87 -8.36 -34.07
CA ILE A 34 25.05 -9.10 -33.11
C ILE A 34 24.49 -8.10 -32.08
N SER A 35 23.18 -8.14 -31.88
CA SER A 35 22.42 -7.26 -30.98
C SER A 35 22.39 -5.77 -31.34
N GLU A 36 23.05 -5.34 -32.41
CA GLU A 36 22.92 -3.98 -32.95
C GLU A 36 22.14 -3.89 -34.26
N GLY A 37 21.98 -5.03 -34.95
CA GLY A 37 21.14 -5.16 -36.14
C GLY A 37 21.92 -5.12 -37.44
N THR A 38 21.18 -5.09 -38.55
CA THR A 38 21.71 -5.07 -39.91
C THR A 38 21.25 -3.82 -40.64
N GLN A 39 22.15 -3.16 -41.35
CA GLN A 39 21.85 -2.07 -42.29
C GLN A 39 22.49 -2.37 -43.65
N ILE A 40 21.67 -2.35 -44.69
CA ILE A 40 22.07 -2.56 -46.08
C ILE A 40 21.77 -1.28 -46.84
N ASP A 41 22.75 -0.76 -47.56
CA ASP A 41 22.61 0.33 -48.54
C ASP A 41 23.05 -0.17 -49.91
N LEU A 42 22.14 -0.10 -50.88
CA LEU A 42 22.26 -0.75 -52.18
C LEU A 42 21.96 0.22 -53.32
N SER A 43 22.88 0.36 -54.26
CA SER A 43 22.64 1.09 -55.52
C SER A 43 22.07 0.15 -56.57
N ILE A 44 20.89 0.48 -57.10
CA ILE A 44 20.15 -0.28 -58.10
C ILE A 44 19.94 0.56 -59.36
N ILE A 45 20.00 -0.09 -60.52
CA ILE A 45 19.60 0.44 -61.81
C ILE A 45 18.32 -0.27 -62.28
N SER A 46 17.35 0.51 -62.75
CA SER A 46 16.07 0.01 -63.27
C SER A 46 15.69 0.70 -64.58
N ASP A 47 15.09 -0.02 -65.52
CA ASP A 47 14.50 0.53 -66.75
C ASP A 47 13.07 1.08 -66.53
N THR A 48 12.51 0.79 -65.36
CA THR A 48 11.15 1.15 -64.96
C THR A 48 11.15 1.80 -63.57
N GLU A 49 10.21 2.73 -63.34
CA GLU A 49 10.09 3.38 -62.05
C GLU A 49 9.74 2.36 -60.94
N ILE A 50 10.53 2.37 -59.87
CA ILE A 50 10.28 1.56 -58.68
C ILE A 50 9.38 2.36 -57.73
N SER A 51 8.16 1.86 -57.50
CA SER A 51 7.20 2.47 -56.59
C SER A 51 7.67 2.39 -55.13
N ALA A 52 7.41 3.44 -54.35
CA ALA A 52 7.64 3.47 -52.90
C ALA A 52 6.80 2.45 -52.10
N GLN A 53 5.83 1.76 -52.72
CA GLN A 53 5.09 0.66 -52.09
C GLN A 53 5.97 -0.56 -51.71
N VAL A 54 7.25 -0.56 -52.08
CA VAL A 54 8.23 -1.55 -51.64
C VAL A 54 8.70 -1.34 -50.19
N LEU A 55 8.44 -0.18 -49.58
CA LEU A 55 8.78 0.06 -48.16
C LEU A 55 8.12 -0.99 -47.25
N GLY A 56 8.91 -1.52 -46.31
CA GLY A 56 8.52 -2.60 -45.40
C GLY A 56 8.44 -3.99 -46.04
N LYS A 57 8.80 -4.14 -47.33
CA LYS A 57 8.83 -5.44 -48.03
C LYS A 57 10.25 -6.02 -48.10
N ASP A 58 10.33 -7.29 -48.46
CA ASP A 58 11.58 -8.05 -48.55
C ASP A 58 12.53 -7.49 -49.61
N LEU A 59 13.76 -7.18 -49.19
CA LEU A 59 14.93 -7.04 -50.05
C LEU A 59 15.67 -8.39 -50.10
N SER A 60 16.08 -8.80 -51.29
CA SER A 60 16.99 -9.93 -51.50
C SER A 60 18.04 -9.57 -52.54
N VAL A 61 19.29 -9.45 -52.14
CA VAL A 61 20.44 -9.22 -53.03
C VAL A 61 21.23 -10.50 -53.18
N LYS A 62 21.31 -11.03 -54.40
CA LYS A 62 22.12 -12.20 -54.73
C LYS A 62 23.44 -11.73 -55.32
N VAL A 63 24.54 -12.16 -54.70
CA VAL A 63 25.90 -11.86 -55.12
C VAL A 63 26.63 -13.15 -55.42
N LYS A 64 27.20 -13.24 -56.63
CA LYS A 64 28.16 -14.27 -57.03
C LYS A 64 29.56 -13.68 -57.01
N TYR A 65 30.40 -14.16 -56.11
CA TYR A 65 31.78 -13.74 -55.97
C TYR A 65 32.70 -14.96 -55.98
N LYS A 66 33.58 -15.03 -56.99
CA LYS A 66 34.38 -16.24 -57.27
C LYS A 66 33.46 -17.47 -57.41
N ASP A 67 33.72 -18.53 -56.65
CA ASP A 67 32.93 -19.76 -56.63
C ASP A 67 31.79 -19.74 -55.57
N GLU A 68 31.66 -18.66 -54.80
CA GLU A 68 30.64 -18.51 -53.77
C GLU A 68 29.44 -17.70 -54.27
N THR A 69 28.25 -18.08 -53.79
CA THR A 69 27.03 -17.29 -53.99
C THR A 69 26.43 -17.00 -52.62
N ARG A 70 26.23 -15.72 -52.32
CA ARG A 70 25.59 -15.26 -51.08
C ARG A 70 24.34 -14.46 -51.37
N GLN A 71 23.37 -14.56 -50.47
CA GLN A 71 22.20 -13.70 -50.43
C GLN A 71 22.31 -12.72 -49.25
N PHE A 72 21.98 -11.46 -49.46
CA PHE A 72 21.73 -10.48 -48.41
C PHE A 72 20.23 -10.21 -48.38
N THR A 73 19.65 -10.21 -47.20
CA THR A 73 18.20 -10.07 -46.99
C THR A 73 17.91 -8.99 -45.97
N GLY A 74 16.76 -8.34 -46.07
CA GLY A 74 16.32 -7.33 -45.11
C GLY A 74 14.94 -6.81 -45.46
N LEU A 75 14.39 -5.90 -44.67
CA LEU A 75 13.17 -5.16 -44.99
C LEU A 75 13.53 -3.75 -45.45
N ILE A 76 12.96 -3.32 -46.58
CA ILE A 76 13.27 -2.03 -47.19
C ILE A 76 12.79 -0.91 -46.28
N SER A 77 13.70 -0.06 -45.82
CA SER A 77 13.44 1.06 -44.91
C SER A 77 13.43 2.41 -45.62
N ALA A 78 14.13 2.53 -46.75
CA ALA A 78 14.13 3.73 -47.57
C ALA A 78 14.36 3.42 -49.05
N ILE A 79 13.85 4.30 -49.91
CA ILE A 79 14.08 4.32 -51.36
C ILE A 79 14.34 5.76 -51.78
N VAL A 80 15.41 5.99 -52.51
CA VAL A 80 15.81 7.30 -53.04
C VAL A 80 16.05 7.16 -54.53
N ILE A 81 15.43 8.01 -55.35
CA ILE A 81 15.81 8.20 -56.75
C ILE A 81 17.02 9.14 -56.76
N GLU A 82 18.18 8.65 -57.17
CA GLU A 82 19.40 9.45 -57.25
C GLU A 82 19.49 10.23 -58.57
N GLU A 83 19.14 9.56 -59.67
CA GLU A 83 19.23 10.12 -61.02
C GLU A 83 18.25 9.41 -61.97
N TYR A 84 17.77 10.12 -62.98
CA TYR A 84 17.16 9.53 -64.17
C TYR A 84 17.95 9.96 -65.41
N SER A 85 18.54 8.99 -66.11
CA SER A 85 19.34 9.27 -67.31
C SER A 85 18.45 9.30 -68.55
N LEU A 86 18.25 10.49 -69.11
CA LEU A 86 17.49 10.67 -70.37
C LEU A 86 18.14 9.95 -71.57
N GLU A 87 19.47 9.86 -71.59
CA GLU A 87 20.22 9.23 -72.68
C GLU A 87 20.08 7.69 -72.64
N LYS A 88 20.21 7.10 -71.45
CA LYS A 88 20.13 5.65 -71.26
C LYS A 88 18.69 5.16 -71.01
N ASN A 89 17.75 6.06 -70.73
CA ASN A 89 16.37 5.78 -70.31
C ASN A 89 16.28 4.82 -69.11
N ILE A 90 17.08 5.07 -68.08
CA ILE A 90 17.16 4.26 -66.84
C ILE A 90 17.14 5.14 -65.59
N TYR A 91 16.65 4.56 -64.50
CA TYR A 91 16.62 5.14 -63.16
C TYR A 91 17.73 4.57 -62.29
N TYR A 92 18.36 5.44 -61.52
CA TYR A 92 19.32 5.11 -60.48
C TYR A 92 18.67 5.28 -59.12
N TYR A 93 18.68 4.22 -58.32
CA TYR A 93 18.09 4.18 -57.00
C TYR A 93 19.13 3.85 -55.94
N ARG A 94 18.97 4.43 -54.75
CA ARG A 94 19.54 3.93 -53.51
C ARG A 94 18.42 3.31 -52.67
N ILE A 95 18.56 2.03 -52.36
CA ILE A 95 17.66 1.27 -51.49
C ILE A 95 18.36 1.01 -50.17
N SER A 96 17.73 1.42 -49.07
CA SER A 96 18.19 1.04 -47.73
C SER A 96 17.27 -0.04 -47.17
N ALA A 97 17.84 -1.03 -46.50
CA ALA A 97 17.10 -2.07 -45.80
C ALA A 97 17.71 -2.34 -44.43
N VAL A 98 16.89 -2.87 -43.52
CA VAL A 98 17.27 -3.19 -42.15
C VAL A 98 16.80 -4.59 -41.76
N ASP A 99 17.29 -5.13 -40.65
CA ASP A 99 16.66 -6.30 -40.06
C ASP A 99 15.22 -5.98 -39.57
N PRO A 100 14.30 -6.95 -39.59
CA PRO A 100 12.91 -6.76 -39.16
C PRO A 100 12.72 -6.14 -37.77
N ILE A 101 13.55 -6.51 -36.79
CA ILE A 101 13.43 -6.01 -35.42
C ILE A 101 13.79 -4.54 -35.33
N SER A 102 14.74 -4.05 -36.14
CA SER A 102 15.09 -2.63 -36.20
C SER A 102 13.93 -1.69 -36.56
N LEU A 103 12.84 -2.19 -37.17
CA LEU A 103 11.63 -1.40 -37.44
C LEU A 103 10.84 -1.07 -36.17
N LEU A 104 11.04 -1.80 -35.07
CA LEU A 104 10.38 -1.55 -33.78
C LEU A 104 10.77 -0.19 -33.17
N LYS A 105 11.79 0.49 -33.70
CA LYS A 105 12.13 1.87 -33.32
C LYS A 105 11.03 2.87 -33.66
N TYR A 106 10.12 2.53 -34.59
CA TYR A 106 9.01 3.38 -35.00
C TYR A 106 7.75 3.21 -34.15
N ARG A 107 7.76 2.27 -33.18
CA ARG A 107 6.66 2.06 -32.25
C ARG A 107 7.15 2.38 -30.83
N SER A 108 6.42 3.23 -30.12
CA SER A 108 6.72 3.64 -28.74
C SER A 108 5.45 3.54 -27.93
N ASN A 109 5.56 3.00 -26.71
CA ASN A 109 4.40 2.72 -25.87
C ASN A 109 4.68 3.06 -24.39
N GLN A 110 3.58 3.18 -23.65
CA GLN A 110 3.56 3.12 -22.20
C GLN A 110 2.57 2.03 -21.81
N GLN A 111 3.09 0.86 -21.43
CA GLN A 111 2.27 -0.32 -21.17
C GLN A 111 2.89 -1.20 -20.09
N MET A 112 2.04 -1.95 -19.41
CA MET A 112 2.42 -2.85 -18.33
C MET A 112 2.05 -4.28 -18.69
N PHE A 113 3.00 -5.17 -18.49
CA PHE A 113 2.86 -6.62 -18.62
C PHE A 113 2.81 -7.22 -17.23
N GLN A 114 1.84 -8.08 -16.95
CA GLN A 114 1.61 -8.62 -15.60
C GLN A 114 1.65 -10.15 -15.63
N SER A 115 2.36 -10.75 -14.67
CA SER A 115 2.49 -12.20 -14.52
C SER A 115 2.92 -12.89 -15.82
N MET A 116 3.99 -12.38 -16.44
CA MET A 116 4.50 -12.86 -17.73
C MET A 116 6.01 -13.09 -17.68
N GLU A 117 6.43 -14.18 -18.33
CA GLU A 117 7.85 -14.45 -18.60
C GLU A 117 8.41 -13.49 -19.66
N THR A 118 9.71 -13.16 -19.58
CA THR A 118 10.39 -12.29 -20.56
C THR A 118 10.13 -12.72 -22.00
N LYS A 119 10.16 -14.03 -22.28
CA LYS A 119 9.85 -14.57 -23.60
C LYS A 119 8.45 -14.14 -24.05
N ARG A 120 7.41 -14.35 -23.24
CA ARG A 120 6.03 -14.02 -23.64
C ARG A 120 5.85 -12.53 -23.90
N ILE A 121 6.49 -11.67 -23.10
CA ILE A 121 6.47 -10.21 -23.30
C ILE A 121 7.05 -9.86 -24.69
N ILE A 122 8.23 -10.40 -25.03
CA ILE A 122 8.84 -10.16 -26.34
C ILE A 122 7.95 -10.72 -27.46
N GLU A 123 7.37 -11.91 -27.29
CA GLU A 123 6.47 -12.48 -28.29
C GLU A 123 5.24 -11.62 -28.56
N GLN A 124 4.61 -11.07 -27.51
CA GLN A 124 3.46 -10.18 -27.63
C GLN A 124 3.81 -8.90 -28.41
N ILE A 125 4.97 -8.28 -28.12
CA ILE A 125 5.43 -7.09 -28.87
C ILE A 125 5.66 -7.41 -30.34
N LEU A 126 6.27 -8.57 -30.62
CA LEU A 126 6.49 -9.02 -31.99
C LEU A 126 5.17 -9.35 -32.72
N GLU A 127 4.17 -9.88 -32.01
CA GLU A 127 2.81 -10.13 -32.51
C GLU A 127 2.13 -8.80 -32.87
N ASP A 128 2.08 -7.85 -31.93
CA ASP A 128 1.42 -6.56 -32.09
C ASP A 128 2.04 -5.68 -33.18
N SER A 129 3.32 -5.89 -33.49
CA SER A 129 4.08 -5.17 -34.52
C SER A 129 4.16 -5.90 -35.86
N GLU A 130 3.52 -7.07 -35.98
CA GLU A 130 3.57 -7.97 -37.16
C GLU A 130 4.97 -8.53 -37.50
N THR A 131 5.97 -8.28 -36.65
CA THR A 131 7.36 -8.71 -36.86
C THR A 131 7.64 -10.14 -36.39
N LYS A 132 6.70 -10.77 -35.67
CA LYS A 132 6.80 -12.17 -35.20
C LYS A 132 7.07 -13.14 -36.33
N THR A 133 6.48 -12.92 -37.50
CA THR A 133 6.68 -13.79 -38.67
C THR A 133 8.10 -13.78 -39.21
N PHE A 134 8.89 -12.75 -38.89
CA PHE A 134 10.29 -12.61 -39.27
C PHE A 134 11.26 -12.96 -38.13
N THR A 135 10.77 -13.53 -37.02
CA THR A 135 11.59 -13.79 -35.84
C THR A 135 11.54 -15.26 -35.44
N LYS A 136 12.70 -15.83 -35.13
CA LYS A 136 12.86 -17.19 -34.62
C LYS A 136 13.54 -17.15 -33.25
N LEU A 137 12.82 -17.59 -32.21
CA LEU A 137 13.37 -17.72 -30.86
C LEU A 137 13.99 -19.11 -30.70
N SER A 138 15.30 -19.16 -30.48
CA SER A 138 16.09 -20.37 -30.24
C SER A 138 16.75 -20.27 -28.86
N LEU A 139 15.92 -20.35 -27.83
CA LEU A 139 16.28 -20.12 -26.42
C LEU A 139 16.24 -21.43 -25.64
N VAL A 140 17.12 -21.57 -24.64
CA VAL A 140 17.13 -22.73 -23.73
C VAL A 140 15.96 -22.64 -22.73
N GLY A 141 15.58 -21.44 -22.31
CA GLY A 141 14.48 -21.19 -21.37
C GLY A 141 13.60 -19.99 -21.76
N SER A 142 12.65 -19.64 -20.89
CA SER A 142 11.71 -18.52 -21.10
C SER A 142 12.16 -17.18 -20.50
N GLY A 143 13.28 -17.14 -19.78
CA GLY A 143 13.74 -15.96 -19.03
C GLY A 143 13.05 -15.85 -17.67
N ARG A 144 13.15 -14.68 -17.04
CA ARG A 144 12.54 -14.40 -15.74
C ARG A 144 11.03 -14.30 -15.84
N ASP A 145 10.36 -14.70 -14.77
CA ASP A 145 8.94 -14.41 -14.54
C ASP A 145 8.82 -13.02 -13.89
N HIS A 146 7.96 -12.17 -14.45
CA HIS A 146 7.73 -10.83 -13.94
C HIS A 146 6.34 -10.75 -13.34
N GLU A 147 6.26 -10.46 -12.04
CA GLU A 147 4.97 -10.09 -11.41
C GLU A 147 4.36 -8.91 -12.19
N TYR A 148 5.21 -7.93 -12.53
CA TYR A 148 4.92 -6.91 -13.52
C TYR A 148 6.20 -6.32 -14.13
N CYS A 149 6.10 -5.90 -15.39
CA CYS A 149 7.17 -5.32 -16.18
C CYS A 149 6.60 -4.22 -17.07
N THR A 150 7.23 -3.06 -17.09
CA THR A 150 6.68 -1.83 -17.66
C THR A 150 7.60 -1.34 -18.77
N GLN A 151 7.00 -1.09 -19.93
CA GLN A 151 7.59 -0.27 -20.97
C GLN A 151 7.18 1.17 -20.68
N MET A 152 8.14 2.03 -20.35
CA MET A 152 7.86 3.40 -19.88
C MET A 152 8.52 4.44 -20.79
N GLY A 153 7.78 4.90 -21.81
CA GLY A 153 8.22 5.99 -22.67
C GLY A 153 9.41 5.65 -23.56
N GLU A 154 9.61 4.37 -23.85
CA GLU A 154 10.67 3.85 -24.71
C GLU A 154 10.09 3.18 -25.96
N THR A 155 10.89 3.09 -27.03
CA THR A 155 10.50 2.36 -28.24
C THR A 155 10.40 0.86 -27.95
N ASP A 156 9.58 0.14 -28.71
CA ASP A 156 9.49 -1.32 -28.60
C ASP A 156 10.87 -1.96 -28.82
N LEU A 157 11.69 -1.41 -29.73
CA LEU A 157 13.07 -1.85 -29.94
C LEU A 157 13.93 -1.70 -28.67
N ALA A 158 13.90 -0.52 -28.04
CA ALA A 158 14.67 -0.25 -26.82
C ALA A 158 14.24 -1.18 -25.68
N PHE A 159 12.93 -1.39 -25.53
CA PHE A 159 12.36 -2.26 -24.51
C PHE A 159 12.80 -3.72 -24.69
N ILE A 160 12.66 -4.28 -25.89
CA ILE A 160 13.10 -5.66 -26.12
C ILE A 160 14.61 -5.81 -26.01
N LYS A 161 15.41 -4.82 -26.46
CA LYS A 161 16.88 -4.84 -26.30
C LYS A 161 17.25 -4.84 -24.82
N ARG A 162 16.53 -4.07 -24.00
CA ARG A 162 16.68 -4.06 -22.55
C ARG A 162 16.38 -5.42 -21.93
N LEU A 163 15.22 -6.00 -22.23
CA LEU A 163 14.86 -7.33 -21.73
C LEU A 163 15.86 -8.40 -22.17
N MET A 164 16.21 -8.44 -23.46
CA MET A 164 17.21 -9.36 -23.99
C MET A 164 18.56 -9.19 -23.28
N SER A 165 18.99 -7.95 -23.04
CA SER A 165 20.25 -7.69 -22.33
C SER A 165 20.25 -8.13 -20.86
N MET A 166 19.08 -8.16 -20.23
CA MET A 166 18.92 -8.66 -18.87
C MET A 166 18.94 -10.19 -18.79
N GLU A 167 18.48 -10.87 -19.83
CA GLU A 167 18.50 -12.33 -19.96
C GLU A 167 19.76 -12.88 -20.63
N GLY A 168 20.64 -11.99 -21.12
CA GLY A 168 21.82 -12.39 -21.90
C GLY A 168 21.48 -12.91 -23.30
N TRP A 169 20.29 -12.62 -23.80
CA TRP A 169 19.83 -13.00 -25.14
C TRP A 169 20.37 -12.04 -26.16
N TYR A 170 20.81 -12.55 -27.29
CA TYR A 170 21.29 -11.77 -28.41
C TYR A 170 20.49 -12.08 -29.66
N TYR A 171 20.60 -11.21 -30.66
CA TYR A 171 19.95 -11.43 -31.95
C TYR A 171 20.86 -11.12 -33.13
N TYR A 172 20.61 -11.77 -34.25
CA TYR A 172 21.28 -11.49 -35.53
C TYR A 172 20.35 -11.86 -36.70
N LEU A 173 20.64 -11.32 -37.87
CA LEU A 173 19.86 -11.60 -39.09
C LEU A 173 20.43 -12.83 -39.80
N ASP A 174 19.62 -13.87 -39.95
CA ASP A 174 19.96 -15.05 -40.73
C ASP A 174 19.64 -14.80 -42.22
N HIS A 175 20.71 -14.73 -43.01
CA HIS A 175 20.65 -14.52 -44.45
C HIS A 175 20.46 -15.82 -45.27
N THR A 176 20.50 -16.99 -44.62
CA THR A 176 20.33 -18.30 -45.29
C THR A 176 18.87 -18.68 -45.51
N ALA A 177 17.95 -18.03 -44.78
CA ALA A 177 16.52 -18.23 -44.91
C ALA A 177 15.96 -17.62 -46.21
N SER A 178 14.82 -18.15 -46.67
CA SER A 178 14.13 -17.65 -47.88
C SER A 178 13.56 -16.24 -47.72
N LYS A 179 13.39 -15.78 -46.48
CA LYS A 179 12.92 -14.45 -46.08
C LYS A 179 13.84 -13.89 -44.98
N PRO A 180 13.93 -12.56 -44.80
CA PRO A 180 14.70 -11.97 -43.71
C PRO A 180 14.23 -12.55 -42.37
N THR A 181 15.11 -13.23 -41.63
CA THR A 181 14.73 -13.89 -40.37
C THR A 181 15.70 -13.51 -39.26
N VAL A 182 15.22 -12.82 -38.24
CA VAL A 182 16.00 -12.52 -37.04
C VAL A 182 15.99 -13.72 -36.11
N VAL A 183 17.15 -14.24 -35.75
CA VAL A 183 17.30 -15.31 -34.77
C VAL A 183 17.63 -14.67 -33.43
N ILE A 184 16.82 -14.96 -32.41
CA ILE A 184 17.08 -14.59 -31.01
C ILE A 184 17.57 -15.84 -30.28
N SER A 185 18.72 -15.79 -29.62
CA SER A 185 19.39 -16.93 -28.98
C SER A 185 20.10 -16.52 -27.69
N ASP A 186 20.40 -17.49 -26.83
CA ASP A 186 21.09 -17.33 -25.55
C ASP A 186 22.38 -18.16 -25.43
N SER A 187 22.72 -18.94 -26.47
CA SER A 187 23.83 -19.89 -26.46
C SER A 187 24.65 -19.88 -27.74
N ASN A 188 25.97 -19.75 -27.61
CA ASN A 188 26.93 -19.80 -28.71
C ASN A 188 26.80 -21.07 -29.57
N ASN A 189 26.27 -22.17 -29.01
CA ASN A 189 26.04 -23.42 -29.75
C ASN A 189 25.02 -23.28 -30.89
N ASN A 190 24.21 -22.22 -30.87
CA ASN A 190 23.19 -21.95 -31.89
C ASN A 190 23.73 -21.07 -33.03
N PHE A 191 25.00 -20.65 -32.99
CA PHE A 191 25.63 -20.00 -34.14
C PHE A 191 25.89 -21.01 -35.25
N VAL A 192 25.83 -20.54 -36.50
CA VAL A 192 25.95 -21.39 -37.68
C VAL A 192 27.35 -21.27 -38.26
N SER A 193 28.01 -22.40 -38.49
CA SER A 193 29.32 -22.42 -39.14
C SER A 193 29.19 -22.15 -40.64
N ILE A 194 30.08 -21.35 -41.20
CA ILE A 194 30.11 -21.12 -42.65
C ILE A 194 30.52 -22.39 -43.41
N ASP A 195 30.12 -22.50 -44.67
CA ASP A 195 30.66 -23.54 -45.57
C ASP A 195 32.19 -23.39 -45.68
N ASN A 196 32.90 -24.52 -45.76
CA ASN A 196 34.37 -24.55 -45.71
C ASN A 196 34.92 -23.76 -44.51
N SER A 197 34.41 -24.04 -43.30
CA SER A 197 34.67 -23.25 -42.08
C SER A 197 36.14 -23.13 -41.66
N SER A 198 37.04 -24.00 -42.15
CA SER A 198 38.48 -23.83 -41.95
C SER A 198 39.04 -22.76 -42.89
N VAL A 199 39.40 -21.62 -42.34
CA VAL A 199 39.90 -20.44 -43.06
C VAL A 199 41.37 -20.23 -42.73
N SER A 200 42.22 -20.07 -43.76
CA SER A 200 43.64 -19.78 -43.56
C SER A 200 43.92 -18.28 -43.51
N TYR A 201 44.85 -17.88 -42.66
CA TYR A 201 45.47 -16.55 -42.68
C TYR A 201 46.60 -16.50 -43.70
N LYS A 202 46.64 -15.42 -44.50
CA LYS A 202 47.78 -15.08 -45.36
C LYS A 202 47.99 -13.57 -45.37
N ASP A 203 49.19 -13.13 -44.99
CA ASP A 203 49.57 -11.72 -45.02
C ASP A 203 49.80 -11.24 -46.47
N LEU A 204 48.71 -10.96 -47.17
CA LEU A 204 48.68 -10.50 -48.55
C LEU A 204 47.63 -9.40 -48.71
N PHE A 205 47.94 -8.38 -49.49
CA PHE A 205 47.01 -7.29 -49.76
C PHE A 205 45.79 -7.75 -50.59
N GLU A 206 46.04 -8.62 -51.58
CA GLU A 206 45.01 -9.33 -52.33
C GLU A 206 45.43 -10.79 -52.51
N SER A 207 44.46 -11.71 -52.36
CA SER A 207 44.67 -13.13 -52.58
C SER A 207 43.58 -13.70 -53.49
N PRO A 208 43.93 -14.49 -54.52
CA PRO A 208 42.96 -15.22 -55.31
C PRO A 208 42.28 -16.32 -54.47
N GLU A 209 42.94 -16.78 -53.41
CA GLU A 209 42.42 -17.79 -52.50
C GLU A 209 41.44 -17.21 -51.48
N ARG A 210 40.62 -18.09 -50.89
CA ARG A 210 39.66 -17.77 -49.84
C ARG A 210 40.37 -17.67 -48.48
N VAL A 211 40.74 -16.46 -48.06
CA VAL A 211 41.63 -16.25 -46.91
C VAL A 211 41.27 -15.00 -46.09
N ILE A 212 41.75 -14.99 -44.85
CA ILE A 212 41.85 -13.78 -44.02
C ILE A 212 43.18 -13.10 -44.35
N THR A 213 43.12 -11.81 -44.68
CA THR A 213 44.29 -11.02 -45.13
C THR A 213 44.92 -10.20 -44.03
N GLN A 214 44.16 -9.86 -42.99
CA GLN A 214 44.63 -9.12 -41.82
C GLN A 214 44.04 -9.73 -40.56
N TRP A 215 44.84 -9.78 -39.49
CA TRP A 215 44.43 -10.29 -38.19
C TRP A 215 45.04 -9.44 -37.08
N GLN A 216 44.20 -8.76 -36.29
CA GLN A 216 44.60 -7.94 -35.16
C GLN A 216 43.87 -8.43 -33.92
N PHE A 217 44.55 -9.24 -33.11
CA PHE A 217 44.00 -9.74 -31.86
C PHE A 217 44.27 -8.76 -30.72
N GLN A 218 43.21 -8.25 -30.11
CA GLN A 218 43.25 -7.29 -29.00
C GLN A 218 42.76 -7.95 -27.72
N THR A 219 43.52 -7.74 -26.65
CA THR A 219 43.08 -7.99 -25.28
C THR A 219 43.19 -6.71 -24.47
N SER A 220 42.13 -6.32 -23.76
CA SER A 220 42.10 -5.09 -22.96
C SER A 220 41.78 -5.34 -21.49
N LEU A 221 42.24 -4.39 -20.66
CA LEU A 221 41.82 -4.30 -19.27
C LEU A 221 40.32 -3.97 -19.20
N GLY A 222 39.65 -4.47 -18.16
CA GLY A 222 38.25 -4.20 -17.90
C GLY A 222 37.93 -4.42 -16.42
N THR A 223 36.64 -4.49 -16.11
CA THR A 223 36.16 -4.83 -14.78
C THR A 223 36.73 -6.17 -14.33
N ALA A 224 37.32 -6.18 -13.14
CA ALA A 224 37.91 -7.35 -12.53
C ALA A 224 36.85 -8.29 -11.93
N SER A 225 35.86 -7.68 -11.31
CA SER A 225 34.76 -8.40 -10.74
C SER A 225 33.52 -7.52 -10.64
N LEU A 226 32.38 -8.17 -10.60
CA LEU A 226 31.07 -7.53 -10.53
C LEU A 226 30.31 -8.07 -9.34
N SER A 227 29.68 -7.17 -8.58
CA SER A 227 28.67 -7.55 -7.59
C SER A 227 27.42 -6.69 -7.74
N LEU A 228 26.28 -7.30 -7.47
CA LEU A 228 24.97 -6.67 -7.55
C LEU A 228 24.29 -6.80 -6.20
N SER A 229 23.48 -5.82 -5.82
CA SER A 229 22.58 -5.94 -4.67
C SER A 229 21.22 -5.34 -4.97
N ASP A 230 20.20 -5.84 -4.28
CA ASP A 230 18.84 -5.36 -4.42
C ASP A 230 18.07 -5.51 -3.09
N HIS A 231 16.90 -4.89 -3.03
CA HIS A 231 15.96 -4.98 -1.91
C HIS A 231 14.54 -5.02 -2.47
N THR A 232 13.72 -5.93 -1.94
CA THR A 232 12.30 -6.00 -2.26
C THR A 232 11.46 -5.88 -0.99
N GLN A 233 10.27 -5.32 -1.11
CA GLN A 233 9.32 -5.27 0.00
C GLN A 233 8.98 -6.67 0.53
N GLN A 234 8.96 -7.67 -0.35
CA GLN A 234 8.67 -9.06 0.00
C GLN A 234 9.72 -9.67 0.93
N LEU A 235 11.01 -9.37 0.71
CA LEU A 235 12.10 -9.90 1.53
C LEU A 235 12.43 -9.00 2.72
N ALA A 236 12.20 -7.69 2.61
CA ALA A 236 12.51 -6.68 3.63
C ALA A 236 13.98 -6.68 4.10
N GLU A 237 14.88 -7.17 3.25
CA GLU A 237 16.33 -7.18 3.47
C GLU A 237 17.09 -6.96 2.18
N VAL A 238 18.33 -6.48 2.28
CA VAL A 238 19.24 -6.36 1.15
C VAL A 238 19.87 -7.72 0.87
N PHE A 239 19.78 -8.19 -0.36
CA PHE A 239 20.43 -9.41 -0.84
C PHE A 239 21.41 -9.10 -1.97
N SER A 240 22.42 -9.95 -2.12
CA SER A 240 23.56 -9.73 -3.02
C SER A 240 23.89 -10.96 -3.86
N SER A 241 24.48 -10.72 -5.04
CA SER A 241 24.97 -11.76 -5.96
C SER A 241 26.22 -12.49 -5.48
N ASP A 242 26.86 -12.00 -4.41
CA ASP A 242 28.28 -12.23 -4.14
C ASP A 242 29.16 -11.71 -5.30
N GLU A 243 30.48 -11.72 -5.13
CA GLU A 243 31.42 -11.22 -6.14
C GLU A 243 31.57 -12.24 -7.28
N ARG A 244 31.35 -11.78 -8.52
CA ARG A 244 31.59 -12.55 -9.76
C ARG A 244 32.88 -12.08 -10.39
N GLN A 245 33.88 -12.97 -10.46
CA GLN A 245 35.16 -12.69 -11.10
C GLN A 245 35.05 -12.87 -12.62
N SER A 246 35.84 -12.09 -13.37
CA SER A 246 36.11 -12.37 -14.78
C SER A 246 36.73 -13.76 -14.96
N ASN A 247 36.51 -14.36 -16.12
CA ASN A 247 37.22 -15.59 -16.52
C ASN A 247 38.60 -15.31 -17.17
N LEU A 248 38.97 -14.03 -17.35
CA LEU A 248 40.24 -13.63 -17.93
C LEU A 248 41.28 -13.42 -16.82
N ASP A 249 42.54 -13.78 -17.04
CA ASP A 249 43.62 -13.58 -16.05
C ASP A 249 44.25 -12.19 -16.20
N TYR A 250 44.37 -11.43 -15.10
CA TYR A 250 45.05 -10.12 -15.08
C TYR A 250 45.51 -9.72 -13.67
N ASN A 251 46.50 -8.83 -13.61
CA ASN A 251 47.20 -8.48 -12.36
C ASN A 251 46.44 -7.47 -11.47
N PHE A 252 45.41 -6.79 -11.97
CA PHE A 252 44.63 -5.79 -11.22
C PHE A 252 43.29 -6.36 -10.74
N SER A 253 43.28 -7.03 -9.58
CA SER A 253 42.05 -7.58 -8.99
C SER A 253 41.11 -6.55 -8.35
N GLY A 254 41.59 -5.32 -8.10
CA GLY A 254 40.82 -4.28 -7.41
C GLY A 254 39.86 -3.46 -8.29
N LEU A 255 39.78 -3.71 -9.60
CA LEU A 255 38.91 -2.96 -10.52
C LEU A 255 37.47 -3.49 -10.48
N GLN A 256 36.80 -3.33 -9.35
CA GLN A 256 35.48 -3.91 -9.11
C GLN A 256 34.36 -2.97 -9.56
N ALA A 257 33.26 -3.54 -10.05
CA ALA A 257 32.01 -2.84 -10.32
C ALA A 257 30.92 -3.29 -9.33
N TYR A 258 30.13 -2.33 -8.86
CA TYR A 258 29.00 -2.56 -7.97
C TYR A 258 27.77 -1.82 -8.49
N TYR A 259 26.63 -2.51 -8.58
CA TYR A 259 25.36 -1.87 -8.89
C TYR A 259 24.27 -2.30 -7.89
N TYR A 260 23.39 -1.35 -7.59
CA TYR A 260 22.23 -1.54 -6.73
C TYR A 260 20.93 -1.34 -7.52
N GLY A 261 19.87 -2.05 -7.13
CA GLY A 261 18.50 -1.77 -7.60
C GLY A 261 18.28 -2.07 -9.07
N GLN A 262 18.71 -3.25 -9.54
CA GLN A 262 18.55 -3.66 -10.95
C GLN A 262 17.20 -4.33 -11.25
N GLY A 263 16.33 -4.44 -10.24
CA GLY A 263 15.02 -5.07 -10.38
C GLY A 263 15.11 -6.58 -10.32
N CYS A 264 15.96 -7.12 -9.45
CA CYS A 264 15.98 -8.55 -9.14
C CYS A 264 15.10 -8.81 -7.90
N ASP A 265 14.42 -9.96 -7.88
CA ASP A 265 13.46 -10.27 -6.81
C ASP A 265 14.01 -11.19 -5.72
N ASP A 266 15.00 -12.01 -6.06
CA ASP A 266 15.62 -12.96 -5.14
C ASP A 266 17.12 -13.21 -5.42
N LYS A 267 17.72 -14.01 -4.53
CA LYS A 267 19.15 -14.33 -4.54
C LYS A 267 19.60 -15.20 -5.71
N GLY A 268 18.76 -16.08 -6.23
CA GLY A 268 19.06 -16.88 -7.43
C GLY A 268 19.12 -16.00 -8.67
N VAL A 269 18.08 -15.21 -8.88
CA VAL A 269 17.95 -14.29 -10.03
C VAL A 269 19.12 -13.30 -10.09
N ILE A 270 19.47 -12.66 -8.95
CA ILE A 270 20.56 -11.68 -8.94
C ILE A 270 21.94 -12.30 -9.19
N ARG A 271 22.14 -13.56 -8.78
CA ARG A 271 23.40 -14.31 -8.99
C ARG A 271 23.61 -14.68 -10.43
N ASP A 272 22.54 -15.08 -11.12
CA ASP A 272 22.57 -15.41 -12.54
C ASP A 272 22.70 -14.14 -13.37
N PHE A 273 22.00 -13.07 -13.00
CA PHE A 273 22.16 -11.77 -13.65
C PHE A 273 23.60 -11.25 -13.55
N ALA A 274 24.22 -11.28 -12.37
CA ALA A 274 25.61 -10.87 -12.20
C ALA A 274 26.58 -11.70 -13.08
N LYS A 275 26.32 -13.00 -13.24
CA LYS A 275 27.10 -13.86 -14.14
C LYS A 275 26.98 -13.39 -15.59
N LEU A 276 25.75 -13.18 -16.08
CA LEU A 276 25.49 -12.72 -17.45
C LEU A 276 26.14 -11.36 -17.73
N GLN A 277 26.12 -10.45 -16.76
CA GLN A 277 26.75 -9.14 -16.89
C GLN A 277 28.28 -9.20 -16.88
N MET A 278 28.87 -10.10 -16.09
CA MET A 278 30.31 -10.35 -16.14
C MET A 278 30.73 -10.95 -17.49
N GLU A 279 29.96 -11.90 -18.04
CA GLU A 279 30.18 -12.47 -19.38
C GLU A 279 30.09 -11.40 -20.50
N ALA A 280 29.16 -10.43 -20.38
CA ALA A 280 29.06 -9.30 -21.31
C ALA A 280 30.29 -8.40 -21.28
N LEU A 281 30.80 -8.10 -20.08
CA LEU A 281 32.03 -7.32 -19.91
C LEU A 281 33.26 -8.07 -20.46
N ASP A 282 33.32 -9.40 -20.26
CA ASP A 282 34.42 -10.22 -20.79
C ASP A 282 34.42 -10.30 -22.31
N THR A 283 33.25 -10.23 -22.95
CA THR A 283 33.10 -10.17 -24.42
C THR A 283 33.82 -8.94 -25.00
N GLU A 284 33.73 -7.78 -24.32
CA GLU A 284 34.37 -6.55 -24.80
C GLU A 284 35.92 -6.63 -24.70
N ARG A 285 36.47 -7.55 -23.91
CA ARG A 285 37.90 -7.60 -23.56
C ARG A 285 38.78 -8.40 -24.49
N THR A 286 38.24 -9.37 -25.22
CA THR A 286 39.02 -10.22 -26.12
C THR A 286 38.36 -10.24 -27.49
N GLN A 287 38.91 -9.48 -28.43
CA GLN A 287 38.35 -9.31 -29.76
C GLN A 287 39.44 -9.34 -30.83
N ALA A 288 39.13 -9.88 -32.00
CA ALA A 288 39.99 -9.78 -33.17
C ALA A 288 39.33 -8.88 -34.22
N ASN A 289 40.07 -7.89 -34.71
CA ASN A 289 39.70 -7.09 -35.88
C ASN A 289 40.43 -7.65 -37.10
N SER A 290 39.70 -7.90 -38.18
CA SER A 290 40.23 -8.65 -39.33
C SER A 290 39.66 -8.16 -40.65
N CYS A 291 40.37 -8.45 -41.74
CA CYS A 291 39.88 -8.26 -43.11
C CYS A 291 39.90 -9.60 -43.86
N SER A 292 38.94 -9.81 -44.75
CA SER A 292 38.92 -11.00 -45.60
C SER A 292 38.24 -10.76 -46.94
N ASN A 293 38.39 -11.74 -47.84
CA ASN A 293 37.67 -11.82 -49.11
C ASN A 293 36.57 -12.89 -49.09
N ILE A 294 36.14 -13.34 -47.91
CA ILE A 294 35.19 -14.45 -47.74
C ILE A 294 33.79 -13.88 -47.71
N ILE A 295 32.99 -14.16 -48.74
CA ILE A 295 31.66 -13.57 -48.84
C ILE A 295 30.66 -14.26 -47.90
N ALA A 296 30.87 -15.54 -47.56
CA ALA A 296 30.01 -16.29 -46.66
C ALA A 296 29.95 -15.79 -45.19
N LEU A 297 30.90 -14.97 -44.72
CA LEU A 297 30.91 -14.47 -43.34
C LEU A 297 29.78 -13.46 -43.10
N PHE A 298 29.06 -13.60 -41.99
CA PHE A 298 28.05 -12.64 -41.52
C PHE A 298 27.96 -12.61 -40.00
N ALA A 299 27.34 -11.59 -39.39
CA ALA A 299 27.27 -11.51 -37.93
C ALA A 299 26.48 -12.70 -37.35
N GLY A 300 27.07 -13.45 -36.41
CA GLY A 300 26.51 -14.70 -35.89
C GLY A 300 26.97 -15.97 -36.60
N THR A 301 27.93 -15.88 -37.53
CA THR A 301 28.58 -17.09 -38.10
C THR A 301 29.86 -17.48 -37.39
N THR A 302 30.17 -18.79 -37.41
CA THR A 302 31.46 -19.31 -36.91
C THR A 302 32.40 -19.73 -38.03
N PHE A 303 33.70 -19.63 -37.75
CA PHE A 303 34.78 -20.15 -38.59
C PHE A 303 35.98 -20.57 -37.74
N LYS A 304 36.82 -21.45 -38.26
CA LYS A 304 38.08 -21.88 -37.64
C LYS A 304 39.26 -21.22 -38.33
N LEU A 305 40.03 -20.41 -37.59
CA LEU A 305 41.28 -19.84 -38.07
C LEU A 305 42.37 -20.91 -38.11
N SER A 306 43.14 -20.91 -39.19
CA SER A 306 44.27 -21.81 -39.42
C SER A 306 45.45 -21.06 -40.06
N ASN A 307 46.65 -21.62 -39.95
CA ASN A 307 47.88 -21.12 -40.57
C ASN A 307 48.28 -19.68 -40.17
N HIS A 308 47.79 -19.16 -39.03
CA HIS A 308 48.33 -17.94 -38.44
C HIS A 308 49.67 -18.21 -37.72
N PRO A 309 50.71 -17.37 -37.86
CA PRO A 309 52.03 -17.59 -37.24
C PRO A 309 52.01 -17.70 -35.71
N VAL A 310 51.10 -17.00 -35.06
CA VAL A 310 50.82 -17.11 -33.62
C VAL A 310 49.88 -18.30 -33.40
N SER A 311 50.35 -19.36 -32.75
CA SER A 311 49.62 -20.62 -32.59
C SER A 311 48.32 -20.46 -31.81
N GLU A 312 48.32 -19.62 -30.78
CA GLU A 312 47.25 -19.46 -29.80
C GLU A 312 45.97 -18.88 -30.41
N VAL A 313 46.10 -18.13 -31.51
CA VAL A 313 44.93 -17.57 -32.20
C VAL A 313 44.32 -18.54 -33.21
N ASN A 314 44.94 -19.69 -33.53
CA ASN A 314 44.39 -20.68 -34.45
C ASN A 314 43.30 -21.54 -33.77
N GLN A 315 42.11 -20.97 -33.64
CA GLN A 315 40.95 -21.57 -32.98
C GLN A 315 39.64 -21.21 -33.70
N GLU A 316 38.51 -21.60 -33.12
CA GLU A 316 37.19 -21.24 -33.64
C GLU A 316 36.72 -19.89 -33.07
N TYR A 317 36.11 -19.09 -33.95
CA TYR A 317 35.63 -17.74 -33.66
C TYR A 317 34.19 -17.58 -34.12
N VAL A 318 33.46 -16.67 -33.47
CA VAL A 318 32.18 -16.15 -33.96
C VAL A 318 32.35 -14.69 -34.40
N VAL A 319 31.83 -14.35 -35.57
CA VAL A 319 31.79 -12.97 -36.08
C VAL A 319 30.75 -12.18 -35.31
N THR A 320 31.18 -11.16 -34.58
CA THR A 320 30.31 -10.28 -33.77
C THR A 320 29.85 -9.05 -34.56
N GLN A 321 30.69 -8.55 -35.46
CA GLN A 321 30.38 -7.43 -36.35
C GLN A 321 31.07 -7.62 -37.70
N ILE A 322 30.45 -7.21 -38.79
CA ILE A 322 31.05 -7.23 -40.12
C ILE A 322 30.52 -6.10 -41.01
N ASN A 323 31.41 -5.50 -41.80
CA ASN A 323 31.07 -4.55 -42.85
C ASN A 323 31.49 -5.12 -44.21
N HIS A 324 30.53 -5.28 -45.10
CA HIS A 324 30.72 -5.70 -46.48
C HIS A 324 30.74 -4.50 -47.41
N VAL A 325 31.74 -4.44 -48.29
CA VAL A 325 31.78 -3.49 -49.40
C VAL A 325 31.90 -4.26 -50.70
N ILE A 326 30.88 -4.13 -51.55
CA ILE A 326 30.84 -4.74 -52.88
C ILE A 326 30.65 -3.63 -53.90
N ASP A 327 31.58 -3.54 -54.86
CA ASP A 327 31.50 -2.60 -55.98
C ASP A 327 31.58 -3.38 -57.30
N HIS A 328 30.71 -3.02 -58.24
CA HIS A 328 30.62 -3.60 -59.57
C HIS A 328 30.35 -2.51 -60.61
N ALA A 329 31.24 -2.41 -61.61
CA ALA A 329 31.10 -1.43 -62.68
C ALA A 329 29.87 -1.72 -63.57
N GLU A 330 29.21 -0.65 -64.05
CA GLU A 330 28.09 -0.76 -65.01
C GLU A 330 28.46 -1.57 -66.25
N SER A 331 29.73 -1.59 -66.65
CA SER A 331 30.26 -2.34 -67.80
C SER A 331 30.27 -3.87 -67.64
N GLY A 332 29.95 -4.41 -66.46
CA GLY A 332 29.75 -5.86 -66.27
C GLY A 332 31.03 -6.68 -66.10
N SER A 333 32.21 -6.07 -66.10
CA SER A 333 33.47 -6.77 -66.31
C SER A 333 34.10 -7.39 -65.07
N GLN A 334 34.01 -6.77 -63.88
CA GLN A 334 34.61 -7.29 -62.63
C GLN A 334 33.79 -6.88 -61.39
N ILE A 335 33.74 -7.77 -60.39
CA ILE A 335 33.16 -7.52 -59.05
C ILE A 335 34.31 -7.44 -58.04
N GLN A 336 34.33 -6.38 -57.25
CA GLN A 336 35.28 -6.19 -56.16
C GLN A 336 34.55 -6.41 -54.84
N TYR A 337 35.15 -7.21 -53.95
CA TYR A 337 34.60 -7.48 -52.63
C TYR A 337 35.70 -7.53 -51.58
N GLN A 338 35.42 -6.84 -50.48
CA GLN A 338 36.18 -6.92 -49.25
C GLN A 338 35.23 -6.80 -48.06
N ASN A 339 35.65 -7.37 -46.93
CA ASN A 339 35.04 -7.08 -45.65
C ASN A 339 36.09 -6.70 -44.61
N ASN A 340 35.64 -5.97 -43.60
CA ASN A 340 36.28 -5.93 -42.30
C ASN A 340 35.30 -6.48 -41.26
N PHE A 341 35.79 -7.19 -40.26
CA PHE A 341 34.95 -7.81 -39.25
C PHE A 341 35.63 -7.88 -37.90
N GLN A 342 34.80 -7.98 -36.87
CA GLN A 342 35.18 -8.28 -35.51
C GLN A 342 34.70 -9.68 -35.16
N CYS A 343 35.52 -10.41 -34.41
CA CYS A 343 35.14 -11.71 -33.90
C CYS A 343 35.74 -11.98 -32.53
N ILE A 344 35.11 -12.87 -31.77
CA ILE A 344 35.60 -13.36 -30.48
C ILE A 344 35.79 -14.87 -30.54
N PRO A 345 36.70 -15.45 -29.73
CA PRO A 345 36.80 -16.90 -29.61
C PRO A 345 35.43 -17.50 -29.24
N ILE A 346 35.05 -18.62 -29.86
CA ILE A 346 33.73 -19.24 -29.63
C ILE A 346 33.52 -19.68 -28.17
N SER A 347 34.62 -19.89 -27.44
CA SER A 347 34.63 -20.23 -26.02
C SER A 347 34.21 -19.08 -25.09
N VAL A 348 34.26 -17.83 -25.57
CA VAL A 348 33.76 -16.66 -24.83
C VAL A 348 32.26 -16.53 -25.08
N PRO A 349 31.40 -16.72 -24.06
CA PRO A 349 29.95 -16.61 -24.22
C PRO A 349 29.59 -15.18 -24.65
N PHE A 350 28.98 -15.02 -25.82
CA PHE A 350 28.53 -13.69 -26.23
C PHE A 350 27.31 -13.29 -25.40
N ARG A 351 27.39 -12.13 -24.77
CA ARG A 351 26.25 -11.47 -24.12
C ARG A 351 26.16 -10.03 -24.62
N PRO A 352 24.95 -9.54 -24.93
CA PRO A 352 24.78 -8.13 -25.25
C PRO A 352 25.15 -7.25 -24.05
N LYS A 353 25.53 -6.01 -24.34
CA LYS A 353 25.70 -4.99 -23.33
C LYS A 353 24.37 -4.65 -22.66
N LEU A 354 24.37 -4.50 -21.32
CA LEU A 354 23.21 -4.08 -20.56
C LEU A 354 22.66 -2.75 -21.09
N GLN A 355 21.39 -2.75 -21.48
CA GLN A 355 20.70 -1.51 -21.78
C GLN A 355 20.17 -0.90 -20.49
N SER A 356 20.30 0.43 -20.37
CA SER A 356 19.77 1.14 -19.22
C SER A 356 18.24 1.08 -19.19
N ARG A 357 17.68 0.84 -18.01
CA ARG A 357 16.24 0.96 -17.78
C ARG A 357 15.81 2.42 -17.87
N PRO A 358 14.65 2.75 -18.48
CA PRO A 358 14.09 4.09 -18.36
C PRO A 358 13.85 4.40 -16.89
N LYS A 359 14.15 5.64 -16.49
CA LYS A 359 13.91 6.11 -15.11
C LYS A 359 12.73 7.06 -15.09
N THR A 360 11.76 6.79 -14.24
CA THR A 360 10.64 7.70 -13.97
C THR A 360 10.96 8.55 -12.75
N GLN A 361 11.35 9.80 -12.97
CA GLN A 361 11.72 10.72 -11.88
C GLN A 361 10.53 11.52 -11.33
N GLY A 362 9.43 11.62 -12.10
CA GLY A 362 8.23 12.34 -11.71
C GLY A 362 7.25 11.51 -10.90
N LEU A 363 6.23 12.19 -10.37
CA LEU A 363 5.02 11.57 -9.84
C LEU A 363 4.03 11.38 -10.98
N HIS A 364 3.32 10.25 -10.99
CA HIS A 364 2.17 10.03 -11.85
C HIS A 364 0.89 10.04 -11.01
N THR A 365 -0.21 10.49 -11.61
CA THR A 365 -1.54 10.31 -11.06
C THR A 365 -2.13 8.99 -11.57
N ALA A 366 -2.92 8.34 -10.72
CA ALA A 366 -3.66 7.14 -11.08
C ALA A 366 -4.99 7.11 -10.31
N THR A 367 -5.96 6.39 -10.86
CA THR A 367 -7.27 6.21 -10.23
C THR A 367 -7.31 4.83 -9.57
N VAL A 368 -7.73 4.72 -8.32
CA VAL A 368 -7.83 3.43 -7.63
C VAL A 368 -8.95 2.57 -8.25
N THR A 369 -8.65 1.30 -8.51
CA THR A 369 -9.57 0.34 -9.16
C THR A 369 -9.78 -0.91 -8.31
N GLY A 370 -10.81 -1.67 -8.67
CA GLY A 370 -11.15 -2.95 -8.06
C GLY A 370 -12.42 -3.55 -8.66
N PRO A 371 -12.93 -4.65 -8.09
CA PRO A 371 -14.12 -5.32 -8.59
C PRO A 371 -15.34 -4.42 -8.56
N SER A 372 -16.22 -4.60 -9.55
CA SER A 372 -17.48 -3.86 -9.62
C SER A 372 -18.35 -4.10 -8.38
N GLY A 373 -18.80 -3.01 -7.75
CA GLY A 373 -19.65 -3.02 -6.56
C GLY A 373 -18.90 -2.90 -5.23
N ASP A 374 -17.58 -3.05 -5.22
CA ASP A 374 -16.76 -2.82 -4.03
C ASP A 374 -16.40 -1.34 -3.88
N GLU A 375 -16.27 -0.86 -2.63
CA GLU A 375 -15.70 0.47 -2.33
C GLU A 375 -14.21 0.41 -1.98
N ILE A 376 -13.75 -0.74 -1.48
CA ILE A 376 -12.39 -0.93 -0.97
C ILE A 376 -11.88 -2.27 -1.49
N TYR A 377 -10.74 -2.25 -2.17
CA TYR A 377 -10.09 -3.45 -2.69
C TYR A 377 -8.60 -3.44 -2.36
N THR A 378 -8.23 -4.23 -1.36
CA THR A 378 -6.85 -4.28 -0.83
C THR A 378 -6.40 -5.72 -0.63
N ASP A 379 -5.11 -5.98 -0.80
CA ASP A 379 -4.52 -7.28 -0.44
C ASP A 379 -4.22 -7.38 1.08
N LYS A 380 -3.62 -8.51 1.52
CA LYS A 380 -3.26 -8.71 2.93
C LYS A 380 -2.14 -7.80 3.44
N LYS A 381 -1.40 -7.13 2.53
CA LYS A 381 -0.31 -6.22 2.85
C LYS A 381 -0.74 -4.76 2.81
N GLY A 382 -2.01 -4.47 2.54
CA GLY A 382 -2.51 -3.09 2.39
C GLY A 382 -2.04 -2.44 1.09
N GLN A 383 -1.91 -3.22 0.03
CA GLN A 383 -1.66 -2.73 -1.34
C GLN A 383 -2.99 -2.53 -2.07
N ILE A 384 -3.02 -1.65 -3.06
CA ILE A 384 -4.20 -1.36 -3.90
C ILE A 384 -3.89 -1.59 -5.38
N LYS A 385 -4.93 -1.62 -6.21
CA LYS A 385 -4.79 -1.56 -7.67
C LYS A 385 -5.20 -0.20 -8.20
N VAL A 386 -4.58 0.22 -9.30
CA VAL A 386 -4.81 1.54 -9.90
C VAL A 386 -4.82 1.47 -11.43
N GLN A 387 -5.65 2.28 -12.08
CA GLN A 387 -5.51 2.62 -13.49
C GLN A 387 -4.59 3.84 -13.59
N PHE A 388 -3.41 3.66 -14.18
CA PHE A 388 -2.58 4.79 -14.57
C PHE A 388 -3.25 5.56 -15.71
N HIS A 389 -3.18 6.90 -15.69
CA HIS A 389 -3.83 7.73 -16.73
C HIS A 389 -3.17 7.60 -18.11
N TRP A 390 -1.94 7.10 -18.18
CA TRP A 390 -1.26 6.78 -19.43
C TRP A 390 -1.52 5.36 -19.93
N ASP A 391 -2.08 4.48 -19.08
CA ASP A 391 -2.41 3.11 -19.49
C ASP A 391 -3.71 3.14 -20.30
N ALA A 392 -3.58 2.94 -21.61
CA ALA A 392 -4.69 2.94 -22.56
C ALA A 392 -5.37 1.57 -22.71
N ILE A 393 -4.81 0.49 -22.14
CA ILE A 393 -5.27 -0.89 -22.33
C ILE A 393 -6.15 -1.34 -21.15
N GLY A 394 -5.85 -0.84 -19.94
CA GLY A 394 -6.61 -1.14 -18.73
C GLY A 394 -8.11 -0.85 -18.83
N GLN A 395 -8.88 -1.60 -18.05
CA GLN A 395 -10.36 -1.61 -18.11
C GLN A 395 -11.00 -0.97 -16.89
N ASN A 396 -10.22 -0.27 -16.05
CA ASN A 396 -10.67 0.27 -14.76
C ASN A 396 -11.27 -0.78 -13.81
N ASP A 397 -10.66 -1.96 -13.76
CA ASP A 397 -11.11 -3.13 -13.01
C ASP A 397 -9.99 -3.71 -12.10
N GLU A 398 -10.24 -4.85 -11.47
CA GLU A 398 -9.27 -5.56 -10.63
C GLU A 398 -8.10 -6.19 -11.40
N ASN A 399 -8.08 -6.17 -12.74
CA ASN A 399 -7.01 -6.74 -13.56
C ASN A 399 -6.11 -5.67 -14.17
N THR A 400 -6.45 -4.40 -13.96
CA THR A 400 -5.81 -3.25 -14.56
C THR A 400 -4.34 -3.08 -14.16
N SER A 401 -3.99 -3.35 -12.89
CA SER A 401 -2.60 -3.25 -12.44
C SER A 401 -2.14 -4.35 -11.49
N CYS A 402 -0.84 -4.35 -11.25
CA CYS A 402 -0.24 -5.03 -10.11
C CYS A 402 -0.71 -4.39 -8.79
N TRP A 403 -0.34 -5.03 -7.69
CA TRP A 403 -0.57 -4.50 -6.36
C TRP A 403 0.48 -3.43 -6.01
N LEU A 404 0.02 -2.21 -5.78
CA LEU A 404 0.85 -1.08 -5.41
C LEU A 404 0.85 -0.91 -3.89
N PRO A 405 2.01 -0.91 -3.22
CA PRO A 405 2.10 -0.51 -1.83
C PRO A 405 1.65 0.94 -1.64
N VAL A 406 1.00 1.19 -0.51
CA VAL A 406 0.53 2.51 -0.09
C VAL A 406 1.37 3.01 1.06
N SER A 407 2.06 4.13 0.85
CA SER A 407 2.77 4.86 1.89
C SER A 407 1.78 5.32 2.95
N GLN A 408 2.06 4.95 4.20
CA GLN A 408 1.25 5.34 5.35
C GLN A 408 1.92 6.49 6.11
N ILE A 409 1.14 7.23 6.90
CA ILE A 409 1.67 8.28 7.80
C ILE A 409 2.71 7.70 8.76
N CYS A 410 2.45 6.49 9.26
CA CYS A 410 3.39 5.72 10.09
C CYS A 410 3.13 4.22 9.89
N ALA A 411 4.17 3.45 9.56
CA ALA A 411 4.11 1.99 9.44
C ALA A 411 5.23 1.34 10.26
N SER A 412 4.86 0.49 11.22
CA SER A 412 5.79 -0.22 12.09
C SER A 412 5.31 -1.66 12.35
N ASN A 413 6.13 -2.45 13.06
CA ASN A 413 5.86 -3.87 13.34
C ASN A 413 4.64 -4.06 14.27
N GLY A 414 3.45 -4.04 13.68
CA GLY A 414 2.17 -4.25 14.36
C GLY A 414 1.47 -2.98 14.90
N PHE A 415 1.96 -1.79 14.56
CA PHE A 415 1.32 -0.52 14.95
C PHE A 415 1.60 0.60 13.92
N GLY A 416 0.75 1.62 13.88
CA GLY A 416 0.87 2.72 12.93
C GLY A 416 -0.47 3.36 12.58
N ALA A 417 -0.50 4.11 11.49
CA ALA A 417 -1.70 4.67 10.88
C ALA A 417 -2.02 3.89 9.60
N VAL A 418 -3.30 3.62 9.35
CA VAL A 418 -3.75 2.92 8.14
C VAL A 418 -4.90 3.70 7.52
N PHE A 419 -4.62 4.38 6.41
CA PHE A 419 -5.60 5.07 5.58
C PHE A 419 -5.51 4.53 4.17
N MET A 420 -6.48 3.71 3.79
CA MET A 420 -6.51 3.08 2.49
C MET A 420 -7.33 3.92 1.50
N PRO A 421 -6.73 4.34 0.36
CA PRO A 421 -7.50 4.89 -0.75
C PRO A 421 -8.61 3.92 -1.18
N ARG A 422 -9.77 4.48 -1.51
CA ARG A 422 -10.96 3.74 -1.97
C ARG A 422 -11.02 3.70 -3.48
N ILE A 423 -11.78 2.75 -4.03
CA ILE A 423 -12.03 2.68 -5.48
C ILE A 423 -12.62 4.01 -5.97
N GLY A 424 -12.01 4.60 -7.00
CA GLY A 424 -12.36 5.92 -7.53
C GLY A 424 -11.53 7.09 -6.98
N ASP A 425 -10.79 6.90 -5.88
CA ASP A 425 -9.87 7.92 -5.38
C ASP A 425 -8.75 8.18 -6.40
N GLU A 426 -8.27 9.43 -6.47
CA GLU A 426 -7.08 9.77 -7.25
C GLU A 426 -5.84 9.80 -6.35
N VAL A 427 -4.82 9.06 -6.74
CA VAL A 427 -3.59 8.84 -5.97
C VAL A 427 -2.35 9.30 -6.74
N LEU A 428 -1.33 9.69 -5.98
CA LEU A 428 0.00 10.00 -6.48
C LEU A 428 0.89 8.76 -6.37
N VAL A 429 1.51 8.38 -7.48
CA VAL A 429 2.40 7.23 -7.60
C VAL A 429 3.82 7.69 -7.88
N GLN A 430 4.76 7.25 -7.03
CA GLN A 430 6.20 7.39 -7.22
C GLN A 430 6.82 6.03 -7.54
N TYR A 431 8.07 6.01 -7.97
CA TYR A 431 8.79 4.81 -8.38
C TYR A 431 10.07 4.65 -7.55
N ILE A 432 10.21 3.56 -6.81
CA ILE A 432 11.40 3.29 -5.98
C ILE A 432 12.63 3.19 -6.90
N ASP A 433 13.69 3.93 -6.58
CA ASP A 433 14.90 4.10 -7.42
C ASP A 433 14.65 4.65 -8.84
N GLY A 434 13.45 5.21 -9.07
CA GLY A 434 12.97 5.62 -10.39
C GLY A 434 12.62 4.44 -11.30
N ASN A 435 12.52 3.22 -10.76
CA ASN A 435 12.22 2.02 -11.52
C ASN A 435 10.71 1.94 -11.85
N PRO A 436 10.30 1.97 -13.13
CA PRO A 436 8.90 1.83 -13.54
C PRO A 436 8.22 0.57 -13.02
N ASP A 437 9.01 -0.48 -12.74
CA ASP A 437 8.55 -1.75 -12.19
C ASP A 437 8.57 -1.76 -10.65
N ARG A 438 8.58 -0.60 -9.99
CA ARG A 438 8.43 -0.47 -8.54
C ARG A 438 7.56 0.75 -8.15
N PRO A 439 6.31 0.85 -8.63
CA PRO A 439 5.40 1.91 -8.24
C PRO A 439 4.99 1.78 -6.76
N VAL A 440 4.86 2.92 -6.10
CA VAL A 440 4.37 3.06 -4.73
C VAL A 440 3.45 4.27 -4.67
N VAL A 441 2.27 4.10 -4.08
CA VAL A 441 1.37 5.22 -3.81
C VAL A 441 1.93 6.02 -2.65
N VAL A 442 2.20 7.31 -2.86
CA VAL A 442 2.81 8.20 -1.87
C VAL A 442 1.85 9.22 -1.27
N GLY A 443 0.63 9.28 -1.79
CA GLY A 443 -0.43 10.15 -1.28
C GLY A 443 -1.66 10.15 -2.17
N SER A 444 -2.63 10.98 -1.80
CA SER A 444 -3.87 11.20 -2.55
C SER A 444 -4.10 12.70 -2.75
N ILE A 445 -4.85 13.04 -3.79
CA ILE A 445 -5.21 14.44 -4.08
C ILE A 445 -6.71 14.59 -4.22
N TYR A 446 -7.22 15.74 -3.76
CA TYR A 446 -8.59 16.15 -4.02
C TYR A 446 -8.73 16.66 -5.45
N ASN A 447 -9.89 16.41 -6.05
CA ASN A 447 -10.25 16.80 -7.42
C ASN A 447 -11.77 17.07 -7.51
N THR A 448 -12.31 17.25 -8.71
CA THR A 448 -13.75 17.52 -8.89
C THR A 448 -14.66 16.41 -8.37
N ASN A 449 -14.22 15.14 -8.46
CA ASN A 449 -14.95 13.97 -7.99
C ASN A 449 -14.69 13.68 -6.51
N ASN A 450 -13.48 14.00 -6.02
CA ASN A 450 -13.02 13.82 -4.66
C ASN A 450 -12.84 15.20 -4.03
N GLN A 451 -13.93 15.78 -3.51
CA GLN A 451 -13.91 17.13 -2.96
C GLN A 451 -13.26 17.18 -1.56
N ILE A 452 -12.70 18.33 -1.20
CA ILE A 452 -12.22 18.58 0.16
C ILE A 452 -13.37 18.45 1.16
N PRO A 453 -13.13 17.93 2.38
CA PRO A 453 -14.20 17.70 3.36
C PRO A 453 -14.71 18.97 4.05
N TYR A 454 -13.94 20.07 4.02
CA TYR A 454 -14.24 21.31 4.74
C TYR A 454 -14.10 22.51 3.80
N ASP A 455 -15.15 23.34 3.71
CA ASP A 455 -15.13 24.59 2.92
C ASP A 455 -14.48 25.76 3.68
N VAL A 456 -14.33 25.63 5.00
CA VAL A 456 -13.76 26.65 5.89
C VAL A 456 -12.25 26.49 5.95
N ILE A 457 -11.50 27.52 5.53
CA ILE A 457 -10.04 27.46 5.39
C ILE A 457 -9.28 27.36 6.72
N THR A 458 -9.93 27.67 7.85
CA THR A 458 -9.37 27.54 9.21
C THR A 458 -9.65 26.18 9.84
N GLN A 459 -10.33 25.27 9.13
CA GLN A 459 -10.60 23.92 9.59
C GLN A 459 -9.55 22.93 9.07
N SER A 460 -9.13 22.04 9.96
CA SER A 460 -8.29 20.90 9.63
C SER A 460 -8.76 19.67 10.40
N GLY A 461 -8.54 18.47 9.86
CA GLY A 461 -9.07 17.27 10.53
C GLY A 461 -9.02 16.00 9.71
N ILE A 462 -9.65 14.96 10.27
CA ILE A 462 -9.83 13.66 9.66
C ILE A 462 -11.33 13.37 9.63
N LYS A 463 -11.89 13.25 8.43
CA LYS A 463 -13.26 12.82 8.18
C LYS A 463 -13.25 11.50 7.43
N THR A 464 -13.84 10.48 8.04
CA THR A 464 -14.04 9.16 7.43
C THR A 464 -15.43 9.08 6.77
N ARG A 465 -15.72 8.00 6.05
CA ARG A 465 -17.07 7.71 5.54
C ARG A 465 -17.44 6.27 5.88
N THR A 466 -18.65 6.02 6.36
CA THR A 466 -19.14 4.65 6.57
C THR A 466 -18.95 3.82 5.30
N SER A 467 -18.52 2.58 5.45
CA SER A 467 -18.36 1.64 4.34
C SER A 467 -18.91 0.27 4.74
N PRO A 468 -19.59 -0.45 3.83
CA PRO A 468 -19.98 0.00 2.48
C PRO A 468 -21.23 0.92 2.50
N ASN A 469 -21.47 1.63 1.39
CA ASN A 469 -22.68 2.40 1.10
C ASN A 469 -22.96 3.58 2.07
N GLY A 470 -21.93 4.17 2.67
CA GLY A 470 -22.09 5.37 3.48
C GLY A 470 -22.28 6.62 2.61
N SER A 471 -23.27 7.44 2.95
CA SER A 471 -23.43 8.80 2.44
C SER A 471 -22.43 9.77 3.09
N SER A 472 -22.32 11.00 2.56
CA SER A 472 -21.35 12.00 3.03
C SER A 472 -21.58 12.51 4.46
N ASP A 473 -22.77 12.28 5.00
CA ASP A 473 -23.21 12.62 6.36
C ASP A 473 -22.99 11.49 7.37
N ARG A 474 -22.57 10.30 6.92
CA ARG A 474 -22.31 9.14 7.78
C ARG A 474 -20.80 8.92 7.94
N ALA A 475 -20.25 9.44 9.03
CA ALA A 475 -18.81 9.64 9.18
C ALA A 475 -18.37 9.55 10.64
N ASN A 476 -17.14 9.09 10.89
CA ASN A 476 -16.42 9.46 12.11
C ASN A 476 -15.52 10.66 11.79
N GLU A 477 -15.46 11.63 12.70
CA GLU A 477 -14.77 12.90 12.47
C GLU A 477 -13.96 13.38 13.69
N LEU A 478 -12.77 13.91 13.42
CA LEU A 478 -11.98 14.74 14.33
C LEU A 478 -11.62 16.04 13.60
N VAL A 479 -12.11 17.17 14.10
CA VAL A 479 -11.91 18.49 13.46
C VAL A 479 -11.32 19.47 14.47
N PHE A 480 -10.38 20.28 14.00
CA PHE A 480 -9.80 21.43 14.67
C PHE A 480 -10.21 22.68 13.89
N GLU A 481 -10.92 23.59 14.55
CA GLU A 481 -11.26 24.93 14.07
C GLU A 481 -10.33 25.93 14.76
N ASP A 482 -9.54 26.65 13.96
CA ASP A 482 -8.53 27.61 14.44
C ASP A 482 -8.96 29.08 14.20
N LYS A 483 -10.24 29.33 13.92
CA LYS A 483 -10.76 30.70 13.82
C LYS A 483 -10.77 31.36 15.20
N GLU A 484 -10.08 32.51 15.30
CA GLU A 484 -10.00 33.34 16.51
C GLU A 484 -11.37 33.60 17.14
N ASP A 485 -11.43 33.47 18.48
CA ASP A 485 -12.62 33.59 19.33
C ASP A 485 -13.74 32.56 19.03
N ASN A 486 -13.47 31.58 18.17
CA ASN A 486 -14.40 30.54 17.73
C ASN A 486 -13.71 29.17 17.63
N GLU A 487 -12.60 28.98 18.34
CA GLU A 487 -11.81 27.76 18.30
C GLU A 487 -12.61 26.57 18.83
N GLN A 488 -12.52 25.44 18.14
CA GLN A 488 -13.28 24.25 18.50
C GLN A 488 -12.51 22.97 18.16
N ILE A 489 -12.60 22.00 19.05
CA ILE A 489 -12.32 20.60 18.73
C ILE A 489 -13.66 19.87 18.64
N TYR A 490 -13.94 19.28 17.48
CA TYR A 490 -15.12 18.45 17.27
C TYR A 490 -14.71 16.99 17.15
N LEU A 491 -15.26 16.15 18.02
CA LEU A 491 -15.09 14.70 17.98
C LEU A 491 -16.46 14.05 17.80
N HIS A 492 -16.62 13.32 16.69
CA HIS A 492 -17.87 12.67 16.32
C HIS A 492 -17.65 11.18 16.05
N GLY A 493 -18.43 10.35 16.74
CA GLY A 493 -18.57 8.93 16.43
C GLY A 493 -19.94 8.67 15.79
N GLU A 494 -19.96 8.05 14.61
CA GLU A 494 -21.19 7.67 13.89
C GLU A 494 -22.04 6.68 14.71
N LYS A 495 -21.40 5.92 15.61
CA LYS A 495 -22.07 4.89 16.42
C LYS A 495 -21.51 4.80 17.84
N ASP A 496 -20.53 3.93 18.07
CA ASP A 496 -19.99 3.64 19.40
C ASP A 496 -18.69 4.44 19.61
N LEU A 497 -18.61 5.26 20.66
CA LEU A 497 -17.37 5.92 21.11
C LEU A 497 -16.88 5.25 22.39
N LEU A 498 -15.76 4.53 22.31
CA LEU A 498 -15.15 3.82 23.44
C LEU A 498 -13.87 4.54 23.90
N ILE A 499 -13.78 4.82 25.20
CA ILE A 499 -12.62 5.47 25.81
C ILE A 499 -12.12 4.58 26.96
N ASP A 500 -10.91 4.03 26.82
CA ASP A 500 -10.28 3.12 27.79
C ASP A 500 -8.94 3.70 28.25
N VAL A 501 -8.90 4.23 29.47
CA VAL A 501 -7.72 4.89 30.06
C VAL A 501 -7.15 4.00 31.16
N LYS A 502 -5.87 3.63 31.04
CA LYS A 502 -5.22 2.67 31.96
C LYS A 502 -4.72 3.26 33.27
N ASN A 503 -4.66 4.58 33.39
CA ASN A 503 -4.19 5.25 34.60
C ASN A 503 -5.16 6.39 34.98
N ASP A 504 -4.83 7.63 34.62
CA ASP A 504 -5.58 8.81 35.05
C ASP A 504 -6.20 9.54 33.86
N ILE A 505 -7.42 10.03 34.04
CA ILE A 505 -8.06 11.02 33.17
C ILE A 505 -8.30 12.30 33.97
N ILE A 506 -7.88 13.45 33.44
CA ILE A 506 -8.02 14.75 34.08
C ILE A 506 -8.70 15.69 33.10
N THR A 507 -9.81 16.30 33.53
CA THR A 507 -10.59 17.24 32.72
C THR A 507 -10.73 18.56 33.46
N THR A 508 -10.36 19.67 32.83
CA THR A 508 -10.53 21.03 33.36
C THR A 508 -11.33 21.84 32.35
N ILE A 509 -12.45 22.41 32.78
CA ILE A 509 -13.35 23.22 31.94
C ILE A 509 -13.46 24.58 32.60
N ALA A 510 -12.99 25.62 31.91
CA ALA A 510 -12.85 26.96 32.48
C ALA A 510 -14.18 27.74 32.55
N ASN A 511 -15.14 27.36 31.70
CA ASN A 511 -16.47 27.95 31.67
C ASN A 511 -17.53 26.89 31.98
N ASP A 512 -18.28 26.45 30.98
CA ASP A 512 -19.45 25.58 31.18
C ASP A 512 -19.24 24.17 30.60
N SER A 513 -19.84 23.18 31.25
CA SER A 513 -19.94 21.80 30.76
C SER A 513 -21.39 21.38 30.67
N ASN A 514 -21.82 20.89 29.50
CA ASN A 514 -23.18 20.40 29.27
C ASN A 514 -23.12 18.97 28.71
N THR A 515 -23.82 18.05 29.38
CA THR A 515 -23.89 16.63 29.02
C THR A 515 -25.35 16.21 28.93
N SER A 516 -25.80 15.80 27.75
CA SER A 516 -27.11 15.15 27.55
C SER A 516 -26.93 13.66 27.26
N ILE A 517 -27.68 12.81 27.95
CA ILE A 517 -27.70 11.37 27.74
C ILE A 517 -29.16 10.98 27.55
N GLU A 518 -29.52 10.58 26.34
CA GLU A 518 -30.92 10.35 25.93
C GLU A 518 -31.50 9.05 26.48
N ASN A 519 -30.65 8.15 26.96
CA ASN A 519 -31.05 6.88 27.57
C ASN A 519 -30.33 6.70 28.93
N ASP A 520 -29.58 5.61 29.11
CA ASP A 520 -29.02 5.26 30.41
C ASP A 520 -27.60 5.82 30.63
N CYS A 521 -27.35 6.32 31.84
CA CYS A 521 -26.03 6.67 32.33
C CYS A 521 -25.67 5.79 33.55
N ILE A 522 -24.68 4.92 33.40
CA ILE A 522 -24.21 4.03 34.47
C ILE A 522 -22.79 4.42 34.84
N SER A 523 -22.55 4.72 36.12
CA SER A 523 -21.23 5.03 36.66
C SER A 523 -20.89 4.10 37.82
N THR A 524 -19.71 3.48 37.76
CA THR A 524 -19.22 2.58 38.82
C THR A 524 -17.86 3.07 39.30
N ILE A 525 -17.80 3.58 40.52
CA ILE A 525 -16.58 4.06 41.15
C ILE A 525 -16.18 3.05 42.21
N LYS A 526 -15.05 2.35 41.99
CA LYS A 526 -14.52 1.37 42.96
C LYS A 526 -13.84 2.03 44.16
N GLY A 527 -13.29 3.22 43.94
CA GLY A 527 -12.66 4.04 44.97
C GLY A 527 -13.62 5.06 45.56
N ASN A 528 -13.11 6.24 45.85
CA ASN A 528 -13.91 7.34 46.39
C ASN A 528 -14.43 8.23 45.25
N GLN A 529 -15.68 8.66 45.36
CA GLN A 529 -16.22 9.77 44.58
C GLN A 529 -16.36 10.99 45.50
N THR A 530 -15.79 12.11 45.10
CA THR A 530 -15.91 13.39 45.83
C THR A 530 -16.42 14.45 44.88
N THR A 531 -17.52 15.11 45.26
CA THR A 531 -18.12 16.20 44.49
C THR A 531 -18.14 17.44 45.37
N THR A 532 -17.51 18.52 44.91
CA THR A 532 -17.55 19.83 45.56
C THR A 532 -18.19 20.83 44.62
N VAL A 533 -19.24 21.51 45.08
CA VAL A 533 -19.94 22.56 44.33
C VAL A 533 -20.08 23.77 45.24
N GLU A 534 -19.58 24.92 44.80
CA GLU A 534 -19.53 26.13 45.63
C GLU A 534 -20.87 26.84 45.77
N LYS A 535 -21.76 26.68 44.78
CA LYS A 535 -23.08 27.31 44.74
C LYS A 535 -24.18 26.30 45.04
N ALA A 536 -24.91 25.88 44.01
CA ALA A 536 -26.11 25.06 44.16
C ALA A 536 -25.95 23.71 43.46
N ILE A 537 -26.56 22.67 44.05
CA ILE A 537 -26.79 21.38 43.43
C ILE A 537 -28.30 21.19 43.36
N GLU A 538 -28.82 20.89 42.18
CA GLU A 538 -30.22 20.54 41.95
C GLU A 538 -30.27 19.13 41.36
N MET A 539 -31.10 18.26 41.94
CA MET A 539 -31.34 16.91 41.45
C MET A 539 -32.84 16.68 41.33
N THR A 540 -33.29 16.32 40.13
CA THR A 540 -34.71 16.04 39.85
C THR A 540 -34.82 14.68 39.16
N CYS A 541 -35.69 13.82 39.67
CA CYS A 541 -36.05 12.54 39.06
C CYS A 541 -37.58 12.43 38.97
N LYS A 542 -38.10 11.86 37.86
CA LYS A 542 -39.54 11.70 37.67
C LYS A 542 -40.11 10.46 38.34
N GLU A 543 -39.28 9.43 38.52
CA GLU A 543 -39.70 8.15 39.09
C GLU A 543 -39.16 8.00 40.51
N ALA A 544 -38.01 7.35 40.69
CA ALA A 544 -37.44 7.04 41.99
C ALA A 544 -36.05 7.63 42.17
N TRP A 545 -35.76 8.07 43.40
CA TRP A 545 -34.42 8.36 43.88
C TRP A 545 -34.13 7.49 45.10
N ALA A 546 -33.00 6.80 45.09
CA ALA A 546 -32.59 5.90 46.15
C ALA A 546 -31.13 6.13 46.53
N ALA A 547 -30.86 6.14 47.84
CA ALA A 547 -29.53 6.18 48.41
C ALA A 547 -29.43 5.12 49.51
N SER A 548 -28.37 4.29 49.47
CA SER A 548 -28.10 3.26 50.46
C SER A 548 -26.61 3.15 50.72
N THR A 549 -26.25 2.72 51.93
CA THR A 549 -24.86 2.50 52.35
C THR A 549 -24.84 1.41 53.42
N ASP A 550 -23.79 0.58 53.41
CA ASP A 550 -23.57 -0.43 54.45
C ASP A 550 -23.03 0.18 55.76
N LYS A 551 -22.60 1.44 55.70
CA LYS A 551 -22.02 2.17 56.84
C LYS A 551 -22.81 3.45 57.11
N ASP A 552 -22.11 4.58 57.25
CA ASP A 552 -22.70 5.82 57.70
C ASP A 552 -23.30 6.59 56.51
N PHE A 553 -24.53 7.06 56.68
CA PHE A 553 -25.15 8.08 55.84
C PHE A 553 -25.27 9.37 56.67
N THR A 554 -24.50 10.39 56.31
CA THR A 554 -24.47 11.66 57.06
C THR A 554 -24.99 12.80 56.19
N VAL A 555 -26.01 13.50 56.67
CA VAL A 555 -26.50 14.75 56.09
C VAL A 555 -26.33 15.84 57.15
N SER A 556 -25.66 16.93 56.80
CA SER A 556 -25.48 18.08 57.68
C SER A 556 -25.71 19.37 56.92
N THR A 557 -26.44 20.30 57.53
CA THR A 557 -26.69 21.64 56.99
C THR A 557 -26.59 22.64 58.12
N LYS A 558 -26.05 23.83 57.81
CA LYS A 558 -26.08 24.97 58.73
C LYS A 558 -27.42 25.73 58.66
N GLY A 559 -28.14 25.59 57.55
CA GLY A 559 -29.43 26.19 57.33
C GLY A 559 -30.56 25.21 57.65
N THR A 560 -31.65 25.30 56.89
CA THR A 560 -32.81 24.44 57.05
C THR A 560 -32.60 23.09 56.36
N PHE A 561 -32.95 22.00 57.04
CA PHE A 561 -33.23 20.71 56.41
C PHE A 561 -34.75 20.52 56.32
N SER A 562 -35.28 20.35 55.11
CA SER A 562 -36.70 20.14 54.86
C SER A 562 -36.93 18.82 54.11
N ALA A 563 -37.81 17.98 54.64
CA ALA A 563 -38.29 16.77 53.98
C ALA A 563 -39.82 16.81 53.94
N THR A 564 -40.40 16.70 52.75
CA THR A 564 -41.85 16.77 52.51
C THR A 564 -42.26 15.66 51.57
N ALA A 565 -43.37 14.99 51.86
CA ALA A 565 -43.97 13.99 50.97
C ALA A 565 -45.49 14.14 51.01
N ASP A 566 -46.15 13.98 49.86
CA ASP A 566 -47.62 14.03 49.76
C ASP A 566 -48.30 12.80 50.42
N LYS A 567 -47.52 11.73 50.61
CA LYS A 567 -47.94 10.51 51.30
C LYS A 567 -47.21 10.39 52.62
N ASP A 568 -46.26 9.47 52.72
CA ASP A 568 -45.66 9.05 53.97
C ASP A 568 -44.17 9.43 54.05
N ILE A 569 -43.73 9.82 55.24
CA ILE A 569 -42.31 9.86 55.63
C ILE A 569 -42.11 8.76 56.67
N THR A 570 -41.29 7.75 56.33
CA THR A 570 -40.99 6.62 57.23
C THR A 570 -39.56 6.70 57.74
N MET A 571 -39.37 6.60 59.06
CA MET A 571 -38.05 6.53 59.70
C MET A 571 -37.97 5.30 60.60
N GLN A 572 -36.98 4.44 60.36
CA GLN A 572 -36.76 3.22 61.14
C GLN A 572 -35.30 3.09 61.55
N ALA A 573 -35.06 2.74 62.81
CA ALA A 573 -33.74 2.41 63.33
C ALA A 573 -33.84 1.17 64.23
N ASN A 574 -32.89 0.24 64.10
CA ASN A 574 -32.88 -0.99 64.91
C ASN A 574 -32.41 -0.76 66.36
N SER A 575 -31.58 0.25 66.59
CA SER A 575 -31.02 0.55 67.92
C SER A 575 -31.73 1.74 68.57
N GLY A 576 -31.67 2.92 67.96
CA GLY A 576 -32.29 4.11 68.52
C GLY A 576 -32.59 5.15 67.45
N LEU A 577 -33.68 5.89 67.66
CA LEU A 577 -34.05 7.07 66.90
C LEU A 577 -34.07 8.25 67.88
N GLU A 578 -33.33 9.31 67.58
CA GLU A 578 -33.18 10.47 68.46
C GLU A 578 -33.58 11.77 67.75
N ALA A 579 -34.45 12.55 68.38
CA ALA A 579 -34.82 13.90 67.94
C ALA A 579 -34.44 14.90 69.04
N LYS A 580 -33.42 15.73 68.75
CA LYS A 580 -32.92 16.77 69.66
C LYS A 580 -33.14 18.15 69.04
N ALA A 581 -33.85 19.03 69.77
CA ALA A 581 -34.03 20.43 69.41
C ALA A 581 -33.82 21.32 70.64
N ILE A 582 -33.22 22.49 70.46
CA ILE A 582 -32.99 23.46 71.55
C ILE A 582 -34.30 24.15 71.95
N SER A 583 -35.14 24.50 70.97
CA SER A 583 -36.38 25.27 71.20
C SER A 583 -37.60 24.37 71.38
N SER A 584 -37.98 23.62 70.35
CA SER A 584 -39.22 22.83 70.37
C SER A 584 -39.16 21.67 69.39
N VAL A 585 -39.89 20.60 69.71
CA VAL A 585 -40.27 19.52 68.80
C VAL A 585 -41.79 19.55 68.68
N THR A 586 -42.31 19.72 67.46
CA THR A 586 -43.75 19.80 67.19
C THR A 586 -44.20 18.56 66.43
N VAL A 587 -45.26 17.91 66.91
CA VAL A 587 -45.94 16.81 66.23
C VAL A 587 -47.41 17.21 66.11
N ASP A 588 -47.83 17.55 64.90
CA ASP A 588 -49.19 17.99 64.60
C ASP A 588 -49.80 17.03 63.56
N GLY A 589 -50.78 16.24 64.00
CA GLY A 589 -51.44 15.26 63.18
C GLY A 589 -52.83 14.94 63.76
N GLN A 590 -53.74 14.45 62.92
CA GLN A 590 -55.08 14.06 63.36
C GLN A 590 -55.04 12.99 64.46
N SER A 591 -54.03 12.11 64.44
CA SER A 591 -53.74 11.14 65.48
C SER A 591 -52.22 11.09 65.77
N VAL A 592 -51.87 10.89 67.04
CA VAL A 592 -50.49 10.68 67.50
C VAL A 592 -50.46 9.42 68.36
N GLU A 593 -49.77 8.39 67.88
CA GLU A 593 -49.63 7.11 68.58
C GLU A 593 -48.18 6.90 69.03
N ILE A 594 -47.99 6.68 70.34
CA ILE A 594 -46.69 6.39 70.94
C ILE A 594 -46.81 5.06 71.69
N SER A 595 -46.02 4.07 71.26
CA SER A 595 -46.00 2.75 71.89
C SER A 595 -44.58 2.34 72.27
N GLY A 596 -44.42 1.75 73.46
CA GLY A 596 -43.16 1.23 73.97
C GLY A 596 -43.38 -0.13 74.61
N LYS A 597 -42.52 -1.11 74.32
CA LYS A 597 -42.65 -2.48 74.86
C LYS A 597 -42.38 -2.56 76.36
N THR A 598 -41.46 -1.74 76.85
CA THR A 598 -40.99 -1.76 78.24
C THR A 598 -41.41 -0.52 79.02
N LYS A 599 -41.30 0.66 78.39
CA LYS A 599 -41.50 1.94 79.05
C LYS A 599 -41.87 3.04 78.04
N ILE A 600 -42.74 3.95 78.44
CA ILE A 600 -42.85 5.31 77.88
C ILE A 600 -42.62 6.28 79.04
N ALA A 601 -41.70 7.23 78.89
CA ALA A 601 -41.35 8.19 79.93
C ALA A 601 -41.46 9.62 79.40
N LEU A 602 -42.24 10.45 80.07
CA LEU A 602 -42.33 11.88 79.83
C LEU A 602 -41.74 12.58 81.04
N SER A 603 -40.74 13.45 80.85
CA SER A 603 -40.06 14.12 81.96
C SER A 603 -39.75 15.58 81.65
N VAL A 604 -39.98 16.45 82.63
CA VAL A 604 -39.62 17.87 82.58
C VAL A 604 -39.01 18.23 83.93
N GLY A 605 -37.69 18.47 83.97
CA GLY A 605 -36.98 18.72 85.23
C GLY A 605 -37.21 17.59 86.25
N GLY A 606 -37.76 17.92 87.42
CA GLY A 606 -38.09 16.95 88.48
C GLY A 606 -39.45 16.24 88.34
N CYS A 607 -40.23 16.52 87.30
CA CYS A 607 -41.55 15.92 87.06
C CYS A 607 -41.44 14.75 86.07
N SER A 608 -42.19 13.67 86.30
CA SER A 608 -42.26 12.53 85.39
C SER A 608 -43.63 11.83 85.32
N ILE A 609 -43.97 11.34 84.13
CA ILE A 609 -45.05 10.38 83.86
C ILE A 609 -44.40 9.16 83.20
N GLU A 610 -44.58 8.00 83.80
CA GLU A 610 -43.99 6.73 83.35
C GLU A 610 -45.09 5.71 83.12
N LEU A 611 -45.21 5.20 81.90
CA LEU A 611 -46.07 4.08 81.53
C LEU A 611 -45.20 2.84 81.36
N SER A 612 -45.62 1.73 81.95
CA SER A 612 -44.95 0.42 81.88
C SER A 612 -45.98 -0.71 81.90
N PRO A 613 -45.59 -1.97 81.59
CA PRO A 613 -46.48 -3.12 81.77
C PRO A 613 -46.98 -3.29 83.22
N SER A 614 -46.27 -2.72 84.20
CA SER A 614 -46.66 -2.75 85.62
C SER A 614 -47.69 -1.69 86.02
N GLY A 615 -47.94 -0.69 85.16
CA GLY A 615 -48.87 0.41 85.42
C GLY A 615 -48.32 1.78 85.02
N ILE A 616 -49.07 2.82 85.41
CA ILE A 616 -48.76 4.24 85.18
C ILE A 616 -48.31 4.88 86.50
N LYS A 617 -47.12 5.49 86.52
CA LYS A 617 -46.58 6.24 87.66
C LYS A 617 -46.50 7.72 87.31
N ILE A 618 -46.99 8.58 88.22
CA ILE A 618 -46.91 10.03 88.10
C ILE A 618 -46.16 10.55 89.33
N SER A 619 -45.06 11.26 89.12
CA SER A 619 -44.22 11.84 90.19
C SER A 619 -43.94 13.30 89.88
N ALA A 620 -44.44 14.20 90.72
CA ALA A 620 -44.19 15.63 90.62
C ALA A 620 -44.34 16.28 92.01
N PRO A 621 -43.74 17.46 92.26
CA PRO A 621 -43.96 18.22 93.48
C PRO A 621 -45.44 18.55 93.71
N GLN A 622 -46.19 18.73 92.62
CA GLN A 622 -47.63 18.94 92.62
C GLN A 622 -48.24 18.15 91.46
N VAL A 623 -49.27 17.36 91.75
CA VAL A 623 -50.12 16.74 90.75
C VAL A 623 -51.54 17.28 90.98
N GLU A 624 -52.06 18.03 90.02
CA GLU A 624 -53.41 18.56 90.04
C GLU A 624 -54.30 17.78 89.06
N ILE A 625 -55.41 17.23 89.55
CA ILE A 625 -56.39 16.50 88.74
C ILE A 625 -57.73 17.25 88.85
N SER A 626 -58.11 17.94 87.77
CA SER A 626 -59.35 18.73 87.69
C SER A 626 -60.25 18.20 86.58
N GLY A 627 -61.32 17.48 86.92
CA GLY A 627 -62.31 16.97 85.97
C GLY A 627 -63.50 17.93 85.87
N GLN A 628 -63.78 18.48 84.68
CA GLN A 628 -64.88 19.44 84.50
C GLN A 628 -66.28 18.81 84.62
N ALA A 629 -66.45 17.53 84.24
CA ALA A 629 -67.71 16.80 84.40
C ALA A 629 -67.63 15.72 85.49
N LYS A 630 -66.57 14.90 85.43
CA LYS A 630 -66.36 13.77 86.33
C LYS A 630 -64.88 13.42 86.36
N ALA A 631 -64.34 13.14 87.53
CA ALA A 631 -63.06 12.47 87.71
C ALA A 631 -63.33 11.17 88.48
N GLU A 632 -63.01 10.01 87.89
CA GLU A 632 -63.22 8.71 88.52
C GLU A 632 -61.90 8.00 88.78
N LEU A 633 -61.75 7.47 89.99
CA LEU A 633 -60.67 6.57 90.38
C LEU A 633 -61.31 5.22 90.70
N LYS A 634 -61.17 4.25 89.80
CA LYS A 634 -61.76 2.91 89.93
C LYS A 634 -60.66 1.86 89.79
N ALA A 635 -60.41 1.11 90.86
CA ALA A 635 -59.47 0.01 90.89
C ALA A 635 -59.93 -1.06 91.89
N ALA A 636 -59.38 -2.28 91.81
CA ALA A 636 -59.63 -3.32 92.81
C ALA A 636 -59.16 -2.89 94.22
N MET A 637 -58.14 -2.04 94.27
CA MET A 637 -57.63 -1.42 95.49
C MET A 637 -57.20 0.02 95.17
N VAL A 638 -57.67 0.98 95.97
CA VAL A 638 -57.27 2.38 95.90
C VAL A 638 -56.72 2.76 97.27
N THR A 639 -55.48 3.25 97.31
CA THR A 639 -54.83 3.75 98.52
C THR A 639 -54.59 5.24 98.36
N VAL A 640 -55.10 6.05 99.28
CA VAL A 640 -54.86 7.49 99.34
C VAL A 640 -54.18 7.80 100.67
N GLU A 641 -52.93 8.24 100.60
CA GLU A 641 -52.11 8.53 101.79
C GLU A 641 -51.50 9.93 101.66
N GLY A 642 -51.79 10.80 102.63
CA GLY A 642 -51.18 12.12 102.74
C GLY A 642 -50.36 12.21 104.01
N GLN A 643 -49.03 12.32 103.90
CA GLN A 643 -48.14 12.39 105.07
C GLN A 643 -48.36 13.65 105.91
N GLY A 644 -48.74 14.77 105.28
CA GLY A 644 -49.11 16.02 105.96
C GLY A 644 -50.61 16.12 106.22
N LYS A 645 -51.42 16.05 105.15
CA LYS A 645 -52.89 16.14 105.20
C LYS A 645 -53.50 15.51 103.96
N ALA A 646 -54.56 14.73 104.13
CA ALA A 646 -55.44 14.32 103.05
C ALA A 646 -56.84 14.88 103.31
N ASP A 647 -57.29 15.81 102.47
CA ASP A 647 -58.63 16.39 102.52
C ASP A 647 -59.51 15.76 101.44
N LEU A 648 -60.59 15.09 101.83
CA LEU A 648 -61.69 14.77 100.92
C LEU A 648 -62.81 15.77 101.18
N LYS A 649 -63.10 16.61 100.18
CA LYS A 649 -64.12 17.66 100.28
C LYS A 649 -65.03 17.62 99.07
N GLY A 650 -66.33 17.63 99.32
CA GLY A 650 -67.38 17.66 98.31
C GLY A 650 -68.71 18.02 98.98
N ALA A 651 -69.69 18.48 98.19
CA ALA A 651 -71.04 18.75 98.69
C ALA A 651 -71.69 17.47 99.28
N LEU A 652 -71.34 16.31 98.72
CA LEU A 652 -71.58 15.00 99.28
C LEU A 652 -70.29 14.19 99.14
N VAL A 653 -69.82 13.60 100.24
CA VAL A 653 -68.73 12.62 100.23
C VAL A 653 -69.30 11.33 100.82
N SER A 654 -69.50 10.33 99.97
CA SER A 654 -69.90 8.99 100.41
C SER A 654 -68.69 8.07 100.41
N VAL A 655 -68.43 7.44 101.56
CA VAL A 655 -67.43 6.38 101.71
C VAL A 655 -68.18 5.12 102.12
N GLU A 656 -68.37 4.20 101.17
CA GLU A 656 -69.14 2.98 101.37
C GLU A 656 -68.25 1.76 101.16
N GLY A 657 -67.88 1.08 102.25
CA GLY A 657 -67.23 -0.23 102.21
C GLY A 657 -68.27 -1.34 102.34
N THR A 658 -68.31 -2.26 101.38
CA THR A 658 -69.31 -3.35 101.33
C THR A 658 -69.10 -4.44 102.39
N ALA A 659 -67.86 -4.63 102.86
CA ALA A 659 -67.55 -5.58 103.94
C ALA A 659 -67.33 -4.87 105.29
N MET A 660 -66.44 -3.88 105.31
CA MET A 660 -66.11 -3.10 106.50
C MET A 660 -65.56 -1.75 106.07
N THR A 661 -66.04 -0.68 106.69
CA THR A 661 -65.43 0.65 106.58
C THR A 661 -64.81 0.97 107.93
N GLN A 662 -63.51 1.14 107.99
CA GLN A 662 -62.80 1.38 109.25
C GLN A 662 -62.08 2.72 109.20
N LEU A 663 -62.41 3.60 110.14
CA LEU A 663 -61.71 4.87 110.38
C LEU A 663 -60.81 4.69 111.60
N LYS A 664 -59.50 4.84 111.41
CA LYS A 664 -58.50 4.61 112.46
C LYS A 664 -57.48 5.74 112.42
N ALA A 665 -57.25 6.42 113.55
CA ALA A 665 -56.21 7.44 113.69
C ALA A 665 -55.24 7.06 114.81
N GLY A 666 -53.96 7.44 114.66
CA GLY A 666 -52.93 7.19 115.66
C GLY A 666 -53.05 8.06 116.93
N ALA A 667 -53.78 9.17 116.87
CA ALA A 667 -54.00 10.08 118.00
C ALA A 667 -55.49 10.34 118.27
N MET A 668 -56.21 10.94 117.30
CA MET A 668 -57.60 11.33 117.45
C MET A 668 -58.35 11.25 116.13
N VAL A 669 -59.53 10.65 116.14
CA VAL A 669 -60.53 10.82 115.08
C VAL A 669 -61.54 11.85 115.60
N GLN A 670 -61.73 12.95 114.87
CA GLN A 670 -62.73 13.96 115.20
C GLN A 670 -63.76 14.03 114.07
N LEU A 671 -65.01 13.67 114.39
CA LEU A 671 -66.15 13.76 113.48
C LEU A 671 -66.98 14.98 113.88
N GLN A 672 -67.11 15.95 112.97
CA GLN A 672 -67.91 17.16 113.20
C GLN A 672 -68.89 17.35 112.04
N GLY A 673 -70.16 17.44 112.39
CA GLY A 673 -71.26 17.71 111.48
C GLY A 673 -72.52 18.06 112.29
N ALA A 674 -73.50 18.71 111.65
CA ALA A 674 -74.77 19.07 112.31
C ALA A 674 -75.52 17.83 112.84
N ILE A 675 -75.32 16.67 112.19
CA ILE A 675 -75.81 15.36 112.62
C ILE A 675 -74.72 14.33 112.28
N ALA A 676 -74.19 13.65 113.30
CA ALA A 676 -73.32 12.49 113.12
C ALA A 676 -74.04 11.27 113.73
N LYS A 677 -74.37 10.29 112.89
CA LYS A 677 -75.00 9.05 113.32
C LYS A 677 -73.94 7.94 113.25
N ILE A 678 -73.48 7.53 114.42
CA ILE A 678 -72.53 6.42 114.58
C ILE A 678 -73.34 5.28 115.18
N ASN A 679 -73.42 4.16 114.46
CA ASN A 679 -74.06 2.94 114.95
C ASN A 679 -73.00 1.92 115.36
#